data_AF-A0A0M4EJH4-F1
#
_entry.id   AF-A0A0M4EJH4-F1
#
_cell.length_a   1.000
_cell.length_b   1.000
_cell.length_c   1.000
_cell.angle_alpha   90.00
_cell.angle_beta   90.00
_cell.angle_gamma   90.00
#
_symmetry.space_group_name_H-M   'P 1'
#
loop_
_entity.id
_entity.type
_entity.pdbx_description
1 polymer ?
#
loop_
_entity_poly.entity_id
_entity_poly.type
_entity_poly.pdbx_seq_one_letter_code
_entity_poly.pdbx_strand_id
1 'polypeptide(L)'
;MLLATAYVIFFQSTNAPNLEPQLNLVKPTPANRLVVFLVDDLRSKAFFEQGCSNVPHLRELFQQQGQVGVTRSLAPSLKSSGYVDLFCGLYQTPATLLRSLWSRQEVNCVTFNQDVLSYVWASQEFFEKFPQLYKAGVIPSHITGYQLDDWVLQSLNDFLSNEATLLQKTKPMVLLVQLLSLKHSKRYRETLNSTQYNVWRAYQGMERAFPDGLTSYLLTSDGQMQAETPFYLWGAAIPYIEQSPGRSFMANELGKRLPLQVLQQVQLTPLMSTLLGLSPPTANQGRLPVELINASSRLEADASYKNALQLIHQAAHVVRLQQRGVFSKLMSSHWLTLALMDNFIFSCNLLWEQQRYLALKEYSSNYVPTILDCLAFYKGYYRRGMLFATACAFMGRLHQLRSLPPSPSSRRSKLSCVVYSLSFFLLLLVLLQRLSWLMSAVFLLPALIWTLAQRTRAKGSKGLSCRQSTGLILFALCCTSGFFQRRYIAALYFGYNCYYNRRSFLLRSRKFYLWLSLVSALTGLCWIPPSLGYSHRSILVISLLVTLAQPLFSGSLRKMRRNNLLCNVLVLVTAVLHVIYSPQPWMMHFIARAYLCYVLYPRDIQNGMQTILYNLSTVYALICTSYEAVVIQSLCLELQLGLYLKNERHTALSPRAQAIHLFLYSYYSFFVIGDIMAIDGFRFYMRFTGFGCYSTFINILLIIL
;
A
#
# COMPACT_ATOMS: atom_id res chain seq x y z
N MET A 1 -18.34 9.50 4.71
CA MET A 1 -17.87 10.90 4.62
C MET A 1 -16.55 11.09 5.37
N LEU A 2 -16.51 11.10 6.72
CA LEU A 2 -15.26 11.32 7.48
C LEU A 2 -14.18 10.22 7.30
N LEU A 3 -14.57 8.96 7.13
CA LEU A 3 -13.62 7.89 6.79
C LEU A 3 -13.01 8.09 5.38
N ALA A 4 -13.82 8.59 4.43
CA ALA A 4 -13.37 8.82 3.06
C ALA A 4 -12.36 9.98 2.96
N THR A 5 -12.40 10.96 3.88
CA THR A 5 -11.39 12.02 3.89
C THR A 5 -10.02 11.50 4.33
N ALA A 6 -9.97 10.55 5.26
CA ALA A 6 -8.71 9.94 5.67
C ALA A 6 -8.08 9.15 4.51
N TYR A 7 -8.92 8.48 3.74
CA TYR A 7 -8.53 7.80 2.51
C TYR A 7 -7.89 8.78 1.50
N VAL A 8 -8.52 9.92 1.23
CA VAL A 8 -7.97 10.94 0.30
C VAL A 8 -6.65 11.53 0.82
N ILE A 9 -6.55 11.79 2.12
CA ILE A 9 -5.33 12.33 2.75
C ILE A 9 -4.17 11.33 2.65
N PHE A 10 -4.46 10.04 2.83
CA PHE A 10 -3.44 8.99 2.78
C PHE A 10 -3.01 8.68 1.35
N PHE A 11 -3.97 8.60 0.42
CA PHE A 11 -3.77 8.17 -0.94
C PHE A 11 -3.63 9.32 -1.94
N GLN A 12 -2.98 10.42 -1.54
CA GLN A 12 -2.72 11.51 -2.46
C GLN A 12 -1.53 11.17 -3.37
N SER A 13 -1.78 11.04 -4.68
CA SER A 13 -0.72 10.89 -5.70
C SER A 13 -0.41 12.23 -6.35
N THR A 14 0.88 12.59 -6.45
CA THR A 14 1.36 13.75 -7.22
C THR A 14 1.83 13.41 -8.62
N ASN A 15 1.62 12.17 -9.08
CA ASN A 15 2.06 11.76 -10.40
C ASN A 15 1.43 12.66 -11.47
N ALA A 16 2.31 13.24 -12.30
CA ALA A 16 1.94 14.06 -13.43
C ALA A 16 1.47 13.16 -14.57
N PRO A 17 0.18 13.19 -14.97
CA PRO A 17 -0.23 12.53 -16.19
C PRO A 17 0.38 13.27 -17.39
N ASN A 18 0.77 12.50 -18.42
CA ASN A 18 1.11 13.01 -19.77
C ASN A 18 2.34 13.92 -19.86
N LEU A 19 3.44 13.54 -19.20
CA LEU A 19 4.74 14.13 -19.49
C LEU A 19 5.30 13.54 -20.79
N GLU A 20 5.88 14.40 -21.62
CA GLU A 20 6.57 13.97 -22.83
C GLU A 20 7.87 13.22 -22.47
N PRO A 21 8.17 12.10 -23.14
CA PRO A 21 9.43 11.38 -22.96
C PRO A 21 10.61 12.19 -23.49
N GLN A 22 11.77 12.07 -22.84
CA GLN A 22 13.01 12.62 -23.39
C GLN A 22 13.46 11.82 -24.62
N LEU A 23 14.27 12.46 -25.46
CA LEU A 23 14.92 11.80 -26.59
C LEU A 23 15.87 10.69 -26.13
N ASN A 24 15.99 9.63 -26.94
CA ASN A 24 16.91 8.53 -26.71
C ASN A 24 18.36 9.00 -26.60
N LEU A 25 19.20 8.19 -25.96
CA LEU A 25 20.59 8.54 -25.67
C LEU A 25 21.43 8.67 -26.94
N VAL A 26 22.52 9.42 -26.85
CA VAL A 26 23.50 9.53 -27.93
C VAL A 26 24.08 8.15 -28.26
N LYS A 27 24.16 7.84 -29.56
CA LYS A 27 24.76 6.59 -30.08
C LYS A 27 26.30 6.60 -29.93
N PRO A 28 26.96 5.43 -29.84
CA PRO A 28 26.41 4.07 -29.87
C PRO A 28 25.74 3.66 -28.54
N THR A 29 24.82 2.70 -28.59
CA THR A 29 24.16 2.17 -27.40
C THR A 29 25.13 1.32 -26.56
N PRO A 30 25.05 1.36 -25.22
CA PRO A 30 25.98 0.58 -24.38
C PRO A 30 25.82 -0.94 -24.54
N ALA A 31 24.58 -1.40 -24.71
CA ALA A 31 24.22 -2.77 -25.03
C ALA A 31 23.10 -2.80 -26.09
N ASN A 32 23.03 -3.91 -26.82
CA ASN A 32 21.97 -4.18 -27.80
C ASN A 32 20.81 -4.98 -27.18
N ARG A 33 21.12 -5.76 -26.15
CA ARG A 33 20.20 -6.68 -25.48
C ARG A 33 20.33 -6.53 -23.97
N LEU A 34 19.19 -6.57 -23.30
CA LEU A 34 19.11 -6.69 -21.84
C LEU A 34 18.35 -7.97 -21.49
N VAL A 35 18.99 -8.84 -20.72
CA VAL A 35 18.38 -10.06 -20.18
C VAL A 35 18.11 -9.87 -18.70
N VAL A 36 16.85 -9.99 -18.29
CA VAL A 36 16.43 -9.83 -16.89
C VAL A 36 15.95 -11.17 -16.36
N PHE A 37 16.74 -11.77 -15.45
CA PHE A 37 16.36 -12.94 -14.68
C PHE A 37 15.64 -12.48 -13.40
N LEU A 38 14.37 -12.81 -13.30
CA LEU A 38 13.52 -12.50 -12.16
C LEU A 38 13.29 -13.74 -11.30
N VAL A 39 13.88 -13.77 -10.12
CA VAL A 39 13.66 -14.83 -9.14
C VAL A 39 12.76 -14.28 -8.04
N ASP A 40 11.49 -14.71 -8.02
CA ASP A 40 10.54 -14.24 -7.01
C ASP A 40 10.97 -14.73 -5.60
N ASP A 41 10.96 -13.82 -4.61
CA ASP A 41 11.35 -14.07 -3.20
C ASP A 41 12.82 -14.47 -2.96
N LEU A 42 13.72 -14.01 -3.81
CA LEU A 42 15.16 -14.16 -3.58
C LEU A 42 15.61 -13.32 -2.37
N ARG A 43 16.18 -13.98 -1.37
CA ARG A 43 16.59 -13.34 -0.10
C ARG A 43 18.05 -12.94 -0.14
N SER A 44 18.35 -11.69 0.20
CA SER A 44 19.74 -11.21 0.27
C SER A 44 20.55 -12.03 1.27
N LYS A 45 19.99 -12.31 2.45
CA LYS A 45 20.63 -13.14 3.48
C LYS A 45 21.05 -14.53 3.00
N ALA A 46 20.21 -15.18 2.18
CA ALA A 46 20.51 -16.52 1.68
C ALA A 46 21.50 -16.48 0.50
N PHE A 47 21.43 -15.44 -0.34
CA PHE A 47 22.35 -15.24 -1.46
C PHE A 47 23.79 -15.01 -0.97
N PHE A 48 23.98 -14.19 0.07
CA PHE A 48 25.30 -13.85 0.64
C PHE A 48 25.76 -14.79 1.76
N GLU A 49 25.02 -15.85 2.06
CA GLU A 49 25.33 -16.77 3.16
C GLU A 49 26.65 -17.52 2.91
N GLN A 50 27.47 -17.67 3.97
CA GLN A 50 28.70 -18.48 3.95
C GLN A 50 29.60 -18.25 2.72
N GLY A 51 29.87 -16.99 2.37
CA GLY A 51 30.71 -16.70 1.22
C GLY A 51 30.04 -17.07 -0.11
N CYS A 52 28.73 -16.84 -0.21
CA CYS A 52 27.88 -17.16 -1.35
C CYS A 52 27.88 -18.65 -1.74
N SER A 53 27.94 -19.55 -0.76
CA SER A 53 27.99 -21.01 -1.00
C SER A 53 26.72 -21.55 -1.69
N ASN A 54 25.58 -20.87 -1.52
CA ASN A 54 24.31 -21.24 -2.15
C ASN A 54 24.23 -20.91 -3.65
N VAL A 55 25.18 -20.13 -4.19
CA VAL A 55 25.20 -19.70 -5.60
C VAL A 55 26.57 -19.93 -6.27
N PRO A 56 27.09 -21.17 -6.29
CA PRO A 56 28.48 -21.46 -6.65
C PRO A 56 28.86 -21.01 -8.07
N HIS A 57 28.01 -21.25 -9.08
CA HIS A 57 28.33 -20.89 -10.47
C HIS A 57 28.26 -19.38 -10.70
N LEU A 58 27.25 -18.71 -10.12
CA LEU A 58 27.20 -17.24 -10.15
C LEU A 58 28.36 -16.63 -9.37
N ARG A 59 28.80 -17.28 -8.28
CA ARG A 59 29.94 -16.86 -7.48
C ARG A 59 31.24 -16.85 -8.27
N GLU A 60 31.47 -17.84 -9.11
CA GLU A 60 32.62 -17.83 -10.03
C GLU A 60 32.52 -16.67 -11.03
N LEU A 61 31.32 -16.38 -11.55
CA LEU A 61 31.12 -15.26 -12.48
C LEU A 61 31.37 -13.89 -11.83
N PHE A 62 30.75 -13.60 -10.68
CA PHE A 62 30.92 -12.28 -10.05
C PHE A 62 32.29 -12.07 -9.42
N GLN A 63 33.09 -13.13 -9.26
CA GLN A 63 34.50 -13.02 -8.92
C GLN A 63 35.38 -12.55 -10.09
N GLN A 64 34.87 -12.53 -11.31
CA GLN A 64 35.59 -12.18 -12.53
C GLN A 64 34.96 -10.99 -13.28
N GLN A 65 33.64 -10.83 -13.21
CA GLN A 65 32.92 -9.79 -13.95
C GLN A 65 31.63 -9.31 -13.27
N GLY A 66 31.27 -8.07 -13.53
CA GLY A 66 30.03 -7.46 -13.06
C GLY A 66 30.08 -6.90 -11.64
N GLN A 67 28.92 -6.49 -11.15
CA GLN A 67 28.71 -5.85 -9.85
C GLN A 67 27.60 -6.55 -9.08
N VAL A 68 27.81 -6.72 -7.78
CA VAL A 68 26.83 -7.36 -6.89
C VAL A 68 26.35 -6.35 -5.85
N GLY A 69 25.07 -6.41 -5.51
CA GLY A 69 24.51 -5.51 -4.52
C GLY A 69 23.19 -5.95 -3.95
N VAL A 70 22.59 -5.03 -3.20
CA VAL A 70 21.27 -5.16 -2.59
C VAL A 70 20.41 -4.00 -3.04
N THR A 71 19.19 -4.29 -3.49
CA THR A 71 18.16 -3.28 -3.68
C THR A 71 17.24 -3.22 -2.47
N ARG A 72 16.83 -1.99 -2.13
CA ARG A 72 15.84 -1.71 -1.08
C ARG A 72 14.51 -1.34 -1.70
N SER A 73 13.47 -2.03 -1.26
CA SER A 73 12.09 -1.69 -1.55
C SER A 73 11.53 -0.77 -0.45
N LEU A 74 10.63 0.14 -0.82
CA LEU A 74 9.92 0.96 0.17
C LEU A 74 8.89 0.10 0.90
N ALA A 75 9.19 -0.21 2.17
CA ALA A 75 8.31 -0.83 3.17
C ALA A 75 7.51 -2.07 2.66
N PRO A 76 7.99 -3.31 2.90
CA PRO A 76 7.32 -4.55 2.48
C PRO A 76 5.93 -4.78 3.12
N SER A 77 5.50 -3.89 4.03
CA SER A 77 4.17 -3.92 4.63
C SER A 77 3.05 -3.53 3.67
N LEU A 78 3.36 -2.75 2.62
CA LEU A 78 2.45 -2.55 1.50
C LEU A 78 2.88 -3.53 0.42
N LYS A 79 2.11 -4.60 0.21
CA LYS A 79 2.30 -5.55 -0.90
C LYS A 79 1.93 -4.87 -2.23
N SER A 80 2.70 -3.85 -2.61
CA SER A 80 2.74 -3.31 -3.96
C SER A 80 3.37 -4.36 -4.89
N SER A 81 2.98 -4.40 -6.16
CA SER A 81 3.67 -5.26 -7.12
C SER A 81 5.03 -4.63 -7.41
N GLY A 82 6.09 -5.14 -6.80
CA GLY A 82 7.43 -4.58 -7.02
C GLY A 82 7.95 -4.71 -8.45
N TYR A 83 7.24 -5.42 -9.34
CA TYR A 83 7.43 -5.33 -10.79
C TYR A 83 7.28 -3.90 -11.33
N VAL A 84 6.34 -3.09 -10.81
CA VAL A 84 6.16 -1.71 -11.29
C VAL A 84 7.27 -0.79 -10.80
N ASP A 85 7.69 -0.96 -9.54
CA ASP A 85 8.85 -0.26 -8.99
C ASP A 85 10.11 -0.60 -9.81
N LEU A 86 10.27 -1.86 -10.21
CA LEU A 86 11.41 -2.35 -10.98
C LEU A 86 11.41 -1.90 -12.45
N PHE A 87 10.30 -1.98 -13.17
CA PHE A 87 10.24 -1.75 -14.62
C PHE A 87 9.76 -0.35 -15.03
N CYS A 88 9.10 0.37 -14.14
CA CYS A 88 8.50 1.67 -14.45
C CYS A 88 9.16 2.81 -13.64
N GLY A 89 10.06 2.48 -12.70
CA GLY A 89 10.80 3.45 -11.88
C GLY A 89 9.89 4.22 -10.94
N LEU A 90 8.72 3.68 -10.62
CA LEU A 90 7.65 4.35 -9.89
C LEU A 90 7.36 3.61 -8.60
N TYR A 91 7.41 4.29 -7.47
CA TYR A 91 6.91 3.70 -6.24
C TYR A 91 5.41 3.52 -6.31
N GLN A 92 4.95 2.27 -6.33
CA GLN A 92 3.53 1.97 -6.19
C GLN A 92 3.06 2.35 -4.80
N THR A 93 2.44 3.51 -4.73
CA THR A 93 1.59 3.84 -3.60
C THR A 93 0.23 3.17 -3.78
N PRO A 94 -0.46 2.85 -2.71
CA PRO A 94 -1.85 2.42 -2.78
C PRO A 94 -2.76 3.43 -3.49
N ALA A 95 -2.44 4.73 -3.45
CA ALA A 95 -3.05 5.74 -4.31
C ALA A 95 -2.94 5.43 -5.81
N THR A 96 -1.76 5.02 -6.27
CA THR A 96 -1.50 4.67 -7.66
C THR A 96 -2.19 3.37 -8.05
N LEU A 97 -2.27 2.38 -7.14
CA LEU A 97 -3.04 1.14 -7.34
C LEU A 97 -4.54 1.42 -7.44
N LEU A 98 -5.05 2.38 -6.68
CA LEU A 98 -6.44 2.78 -6.75
C LEU A 98 -6.73 3.50 -8.05
N ARG A 99 -5.90 4.47 -8.41
CA ARG A 99 -6.05 5.17 -9.68
C ARG A 99 -5.98 4.19 -10.85
N SER A 100 -5.10 3.18 -10.85
CA SER A 100 -5.05 2.17 -11.92
C SER A 100 -6.31 1.29 -12.01
N LEU A 101 -7.12 1.18 -10.94
CA LEU A 101 -8.42 0.48 -10.98
C LEU A 101 -9.52 1.33 -11.64
N TRP A 102 -9.47 2.66 -11.47
CA TRP A 102 -10.51 3.57 -11.97
C TRP A 102 -10.15 4.19 -13.32
N SER A 103 -8.86 4.35 -13.61
CA SER A 103 -8.33 4.74 -14.90
C SER A 103 -7.48 3.60 -15.44
N ARG A 104 -7.77 3.11 -16.64
CA ARG A 104 -6.88 2.26 -17.45
C ARG A 104 -5.65 3.06 -17.93
N GLN A 105 -5.07 3.87 -17.04
CA GLN A 105 -3.89 4.64 -17.36
C GLN A 105 -2.73 3.66 -17.32
N GLU A 106 -2.35 3.22 -18.50
CA GLU A 106 -1.19 2.37 -18.73
C GLU A 106 0.02 3.11 -18.17
N VAL A 107 0.69 2.48 -17.21
CA VAL A 107 1.94 3.02 -16.71
C VAL A 107 2.95 2.76 -17.82
N ASN A 108 3.42 3.82 -18.49
CA ASN A 108 4.46 3.70 -19.50
C ASN A 108 5.76 3.22 -18.83
N CYS A 109 6.00 1.92 -18.89
CA CYS A 109 7.23 1.31 -18.40
C CYS A 109 8.19 1.28 -19.60
N VAL A 110 9.25 2.08 -19.55
CA VAL A 110 10.10 2.29 -20.73
C VAL A 110 10.90 1.06 -21.14
N THR A 111 11.06 0.06 -20.26
CA THR A 111 11.55 -1.27 -20.69
C THR A 111 10.65 -1.93 -21.73
N PHE A 112 9.43 -1.44 -21.92
CA PHE A 112 8.36 -2.06 -22.70
C PHE A 112 7.61 -1.08 -23.60
N ASN A 113 8.24 0.04 -23.97
CA ASN A 113 7.67 0.95 -24.97
C ASN A 113 7.53 0.25 -26.33
N GLN A 114 6.60 0.71 -27.17
CA GLN A 114 6.31 0.12 -28.49
C GLN A 114 7.53 0.02 -29.42
N ASP A 115 8.55 0.84 -29.19
CA ASP A 115 9.77 0.90 -30.00
C ASP A 115 10.83 -0.16 -29.62
N VAL A 116 10.62 -0.92 -28.54
CA VAL A 116 11.56 -1.93 -28.02
C VAL A 116 10.94 -3.31 -28.02
N LEU A 117 11.53 -4.24 -28.78
CA LEU A 117 11.08 -5.63 -28.80
C LEU A 117 11.35 -6.28 -27.44
N SER A 118 10.29 -6.78 -26.81
CA SER A 118 10.33 -7.34 -25.46
C SER A 118 9.79 -8.76 -25.45
N TYR A 119 10.65 -9.76 -25.26
CA TYR A 119 10.29 -11.17 -25.19
C TYR A 119 10.21 -11.61 -23.73
N VAL A 120 9.06 -12.14 -23.33
CA VAL A 120 8.78 -12.43 -21.92
C VAL A 120 8.35 -13.88 -21.71
N TRP A 121 9.05 -14.56 -20.80
CA TRP A 121 8.66 -15.84 -20.20
C TRP A 121 8.19 -15.57 -18.77
N ALA A 122 6.87 -15.57 -18.57
CA ALA A 122 6.30 -15.19 -17.28
C ALA A 122 4.98 -15.88 -16.96
N SER A 123 4.57 -15.76 -15.71
CA SER A 123 3.27 -16.22 -15.21
C SER A 123 2.12 -15.39 -15.81
N GLN A 124 0.92 -15.97 -15.82
CA GLN A 124 -0.29 -15.28 -16.24
C GLN A 124 -0.54 -13.98 -15.42
N GLU A 125 -0.21 -13.99 -14.12
CA GLU A 125 -0.36 -12.81 -13.25
C GLU A 125 0.52 -11.63 -13.71
N PHE A 126 1.72 -11.92 -14.22
CA PHE A 126 2.61 -10.88 -14.75
C PHE A 126 1.99 -10.22 -16.00
N PHE A 127 1.46 -11.03 -16.92
CA PHE A 127 0.81 -10.53 -18.13
C PHE A 127 -0.52 -9.81 -17.87
N GLU A 128 -1.23 -10.13 -16.80
CA GLU A 128 -2.39 -9.34 -16.37
C GLU A 128 -2.01 -7.92 -15.94
N LYS A 129 -0.82 -7.75 -15.37
CA LYS A 129 -0.29 -6.41 -14.99
C LYS A 129 0.26 -5.65 -16.19
N PHE A 130 0.81 -6.36 -17.17
CA PHE A 130 1.42 -5.79 -18.37
C PHE A 130 0.85 -6.44 -19.65
N PRO A 131 -0.40 -6.10 -20.03
CA PRO A 131 -1.10 -6.77 -21.12
C PRO A 131 -0.52 -6.49 -22.50
N GLN A 132 0.29 -5.43 -22.64
CA GLN A 132 0.90 -5.02 -23.90
C GLN A 132 2.16 -5.81 -24.27
N LEU A 133 2.69 -6.63 -23.36
CA LEU A 133 3.93 -7.37 -23.59
C LEU A 133 3.73 -8.53 -24.55
N TYR A 134 4.72 -8.71 -25.43
CA TYR A 134 4.77 -9.88 -26.27
C TYR A 134 5.07 -11.12 -25.42
N LYS A 135 4.20 -12.13 -25.55
CA LYS A 135 4.23 -13.36 -24.76
C LYS A 135 5.10 -14.38 -25.50
N ALA A 136 6.37 -14.46 -25.15
CA ALA A 136 7.27 -15.49 -25.69
C ALA A 136 6.98 -16.86 -25.09
N GLY A 137 6.66 -16.90 -23.78
CA GLY A 137 6.19 -18.10 -23.11
C GLY A 137 5.29 -17.76 -21.92
N VAL A 138 4.08 -18.32 -21.90
CA VAL A 138 3.20 -18.23 -20.74
C VAL A 138 3.41 -19.48 -19.88
N ILE A 139 3.91 -19.29 -18.66
CA ILE A 139 4.14 -20.41 -17.75
C ILE A 139 2.80 -21.09 -17.45
N PRO A 140 2.63 -22.37 -17.79
CA PRO A 140 1.39 -23.09 -17.55
C PRO A 140 1.11 -23.24 -16.05
N SER A 141 -0.14 -23.04 -15.64
CA SER A 141 -0.55 -23.07 -14.23
C SER A 141 -0.36 -24.43 -13.54
N HIS A 142 -0.21 -25.52 -14.30
CA HIS A 142 0.00 -26.87 -13.78
C HIS A 142 1.47 -27.17 -13.44
N ILE A 143 2.43 -26.41 -14.00
CA ILE A 143 3.86 -26.60 -13.72
C ILE A 143 4.20 -25.87 -12.43
N THR A 144 4.71 -26.60 -11.44
CA THR A 144 5.04 -26.06 -10.13
C THR A 144 6.37 -26.59 -9.62
N GLY A 145 7.04 -25.83 -8.75
CA GLY A 145 8.33 -26.21 -8.19
C GLY A 145 9.44 -26.24 -9.24
N TYR A 146 10.43 -27.12 -9.05
CA TYR A 146 11.65 -27.18 -9.87
C TYR A 146 11.41 -27.33 -11.37
N GLN A 147 10.30 -27.98 -11.77
CA GLN A 147 9.95 -28.19 -13.17
C GLN A 147 9.70 -26.87 -13.94
N LEU A 148 9.38 -25.79 -13.23
CA LEU A 148 9.15 -24.48 -13.83
C LEU A 148 10.44 -23.92 -14.44
N ASP A 149 11.55 -23.94 -13.70
CA ASP A 149 12.82 -23.40 -14.20
C ASP A 149 13.31 -24.19 -15.41
N ASP A 150 13.16 -25.52 -15.39
CA ASP A 150 13.57 -26.38 -16.50
C ASP A 150 12.69 -26.16 -17.74
N TRP A 151 11.38 -26.00 -17.57
CA TRP A 151 10.46 -25.68 -18.67
C TRP A 151 10.77 -24.32 -19.30
N VAL A 152 11.00 -23.30 -18.46
CA VAL A 152 11.36 -21.95 -18.93
C VAL A 152 12.68 -21.99 -19.70
N LEU A 153 13.68 -22.74 -19.21
CA LEU A 153 14.95 -22.90 -19.89
C LEU A 153 14.82 -23.64 -21.23
N GLN A 154 14.00 -24.70 -21.30
CA GLN A 154 13.71 -25.41 -22.55
C GLN A 154 13.04 -24.48 -23.56
N SER A 155 11.98 -23.78 -23.15
CA SER A 155 11.26 -22.82 -24.01
C SER A 155 12.17 -21.69 -24.49
N LEU A 156 13.07 -21.20 -23.63
CA LEU A 156 14.08 -20.20 -24.01
C LEU A 156 15.04 -20.76 -25.06
N ASN A 157 15.56 -21.96 -24.87
CA ASN A 157 16.49 -22.57 -25.82
C ASN A 157 15.84 -22.83 -27.18
N ASP A 158 14.60 -23.33 -27.21
CA ASP A 158 13.84 -23.56 -28.45
C ASP A 158 13.59 -22.25 -29.20
N PHE A 159 13.27 -21.18 -28.46
CA PHE A 159 13.12 -19.85 -29.02
C PHE A 159 14.42 -19.33 -29.63
N LEU A 160 15.54 -19.45 -28.89
CA LEU A 160 16.86 -19.03 -29.38
C LEU A 160 17.30 -19.83 -30.60
N SER A 161 17.08 -21.15 -30.64
CA SER A 161 17.46 -21.96 -31.80
C SER A 161 16.69 -21.56 -33.07
N ASN A 162 15.44 -21.12 -32.92
CA ASN A 162 14.58 -20.76 -34.05
C ASN A 162 14.78 -19.31 -34.51
N GLU A 163 14.90 -18.36 -33.58
CA GLU A 163 14.83 -16.93 -33.90
C GLU A 163 16.17 -16.17 -33.77
N ALA A 164 17.23 -16.76 -33.19
CA ALA A 164 18.46 -16.01 -32.88
C ALA A 164 19.09 -15.31 -34.10
N THR A 165 19.09 -15.95 -35.28
CA THR A 165 19.69 -15.38 -36.50
C THR A 165 18.98 -14.11 -36.98
N LEU A 166 17.65 -14.05 -36.81
CA LEU A 166 16.85 -12.85 -37.10
C LEU A 166 17.07 -11.81 -36.00
N LEU A 167 17.06 -12.25 -34.74
CA LEU A 167 17.19 -11.39 -33.56
C LEU A 167 18.54 -10.68 -33.47
N GLN A 168 19.61 -11.24 -34.03
CA GLN A 168 20.90 -10.56 -34.10
C GLN A 168 20.85 -9.20 -34.83
N LYS A 169 19.91 -9.03 -35.78
CA LYS A 169 19.73 -7.80 -36.55
C LYS A 169 18.81 -6.79 -35.85
N THR A 170 17.91 -7.24 -34.98
CA THR A 170 16.97 -6.38 -34.26
C THR A 170 17.61 -5.80 -33.00
N LYS A 171 17.67 -4.47 -32.88
CA LYS A 171 18.30 -3.76 -31.76
C LYS A 171 17.55 -2.44 -31.52
N PRO A 172 17.23 -2.03 -30.28
CA PRO A 172 17.45 -2.71 -29.00
C PRO A 172 16.35 -3.74 -28.66
N MET A 173 16.65 -4.72 -27.77
CA MET A 173 15.64 -5.67 -27.28
C MET A 173 15.80 -6.04 -25.80
N VAL A 174 14.73 -6.52 -25.19
CA VAL A 174 14.66 -7.00 -23.80
C VAL A 174 14.18 -8.45 -23.77
N LEU A 175 14.87 -9.30 -23.01
CA LEU A 175 14.42 -10.66 -22.68
C LEU A 175 14.17 -10.75 -21.18
N LEU A 176 12.93 -11.03 -20.79
CA LEU A 176 12.56 -11.18 -19.39
C LEU A 176 12.23 -12.65 -19.10
N VAL A 177 12.96 -13.22 -18.16
CA VAL A 177 12.83 -14.62 -17.76
C VAL A 177 12.42 -14.66 -16.29
N GLN A 178 11.14 -14.93 -16.04
CA GLN A 178 10.63 -15.20 -14.71
C GLN A 178 10.93 -16.65 -14.33
N LEU A 179 11.60 -16.82 -13.20
CA LEU A 179 12.01 -18.10 -12.63
C LEU A 179 11.15 -18.43 -11.40
N LEU A 180 11.37 -19.62 -10.84
CA LEU A 180 10.63 -20.18 -9.73
C LEU A 180 10.64 -19.25 -8.50
N SER A 181 9.45 -19.05 -7.93
CA SER A 181 9.30 -18.39 -6.64
C SER A 181 9.82 -19.27 -5.50
N LEU A 182 10.73 -18.72 -4.70
CA LEU A 182 11.38 -19.42 -3.59
C LEU A 182 10.54 -19.38 -2.28
N LYS A 183 9.21 -19.16 -2.36
CA LYS A 183 8.31 -19.12 -1.18
C LYS A 183 8.22 -20.48 -0.49
N HIS A 184 8.37 -20.46 0.84
CA HIS A 184 8.01 -21.58 1.73
C HIS A 184 8.64 -22.96 1.44
N SER A 185 9.77 -23.02 0.73
CA SER A 185 10.49 -24.29 0.58
C SER A 185 11.17 -24.64 1.91
N LYS A 186 10.85 -25.83 2.46
CA LYS A 186 11.62 -26.43 3.58
C LYS A 186 13.11 -26.56 3.23
N ARG A 187 13.43 -26.53 1.94
CA ARG A 187 14.75 -26.68 1.32
C ARG A 187 15.12 -25.45 0.46
N TYR A 188 14.95 -24.24 1.00
CA TYR A 188 15.25 -22.99 0.31
C TYR A 188 16.64 -22.96 -0.36
N ARG A 189 17.67 -23.46 0.33
CA ARG A 189 19.05 -23.48 -0.19
C ARG A 189 19.23 -24.42 -1.39
N GLU A 190 18.61 -25.61 -1.35
CA GLU A 190 18.63 -26.56 -2.48
C GLU A 190 17.91 -25.96 -3.70
N THR A 191 16.77 -25.31 -3.47
CA THR A 191 16.03 -24.62 -4.55
C THR A 191 16.85 -23.51 -5.17
N LEU A 192 17.46 -22.65 -4.35
CA LEU A 192 18.32 -21.58 -4.82
C LEU A 192 19.51 -22.11 -5.63
N ASN A 193 20.13 -23.23 -5.21
CA ASN A 193 21.23 -23.86 -5.92
C ASN A 193 20.81 -24.41 -7.30
N SER A 194 19.58 -24.95 -7.41
CA SER A 194 19.04 -25.37 -8.72
C SER A 194 18.74 -24.17 -9.62
N THR A 195 18.07 -23.14 -9.10
CA THR A 195 17.68 -21.95 -9.87
C THR A 195 18.91 -21.18 -10.36
N GLN A 196 19.94 -20.98 -9.53
CA GLN A 196 21.18 -20.30 -9.95
C GLN A 196 21.93 -21.09 -11.04
N TYR A 197 21.88 -22.43 -11.00
CA TYR A 197 22.46 -23.26 -12.07
C TYR A 197 21.70 -23.08 -13.38
N ASN A 198 20.37 -22.95 -13.32
CA ASN A 198 19.53 -22.68 -14.50
C ASN A 198 19.79 -21.28 -15.08
N VAL A 199 20.00 -20.27 -14.23
CA VAL A 199 20.47 -18.93 -14.66
C VAL A 199 21.82 -19.02 -15.39
N TRP A 200 22.77 -19.78 -14.84
CA TRP A 200 24.08 -19.98 -15.47
C TRP A 200 23.98 -20.70 -16.83
N ARG A 201 23.14 -21.75 -16.94
CA ARG A 201 22.87 -22.43 -18.21
C ARG A 201 22.22 -21.51 -19.23
N ALA A 202 21.24 -20.71 -18.82
CA ALA A 202 20.59 -19.72 -19.69
C ALA A 202 21.60 -18.67 -20.20
N TYR A 203 22.45 -18.16 -19.31
CA TYR A 203 23.54 -17.24 -19.68
C TYR A 203 24.44 -17.85 -20.76
N GLN A 204 24.89 -19.10 -20.60
CA GLN A 204 25.69 -19.79 -21.63
C GLN A 204 24.94 -19.96 -22.96
N GLY A 205 23.64 -20.26 -22.92
CA GLY A 205 22.79 -20.33 -24.12
C GLY A 205 22.72 -19.00 -24.85
N MET A 206 22.55 -17.90 -24.11
CA MET A 206 22.51 -16.54 -24.66
C MET A 206 23.84 -16.13 -25.31
N GLU A 207 24.99 -16.41 -24.66
CA GLU A 207 26.31 -16.10 -25.24
C GLU A 207 26.62 -16.93 -26.50
N ARG A 208 26.11 -18.17 -26.59
CA ARG A 208 26.21 -18.98 -27.82
C ARG A 208 25.33 -18.44 -28.93
N ALA A 209 24.12 -17.97 -28.62
CA ALA A 209 23.18 -17.41 -29.59
C ALA A 209 23.60 -16.01 -30.09
N PHE A 210 24.24 -15.22 -29.23
CA PHE A 210 24.65 -13.83 -29.50
C PHE A 210 26.14 -13.60 -29.16
N PRO A 211 27.07 -14.06 -30.01
CA PRO A 211 28.51 -13.98 -29.74
C PRO A 211 29.11 -12.58 -30.00
N ASP A 212 28.33 -11.51 -29.90
CA ASP A 212 28.78 -10.13 -30.19
C ASP A 212 29.26 -9.37 -28.93
N GLY A 213 29.11 -9.96 -27.74
CA GLY A 213 29.52 -9.33 -26.48
C GLY A 213 28.73 -8.08 -26.11
N LEU A 214 27.59 -7.81 -26.76
CA LEU A 214 26.77 -6.61 -26.57
C LEU A 214 25.47 -6.91 -25.80
N THR A 215 25.52 -7.88 -24.90
CA THR A 215 24.40 -8.29 -24.04
C THR A 215 24.70 -7.95 -22.58
N SER A 216 23.79 -7.25 -21.91
CA SER A 216 23.83 -7.01 -20.47
C SER A 216 22.83 -7.91 -19.77
N TYR A 217 23.17 -8.35 -18.55
CA TYR A 217 22.38 -9.28 -17.75
C TYR A 217 22.10 -8.70 -16.37
N LEU A 218 20.87 -8.86 -15.90
CA LEU A 218 20.41 -8.46 -14.57
C LEU A 218 19.69 -9.64 -13.91
N LEU A 219 20.22 -10.11 -12.78
CA LEU A 219 19.51 -10.99 -11.86
C LEU A 219 18.98 -10.16 -10.71
N THR A 220 17.69 -10.24 -10.44
CA THR A 220 17.06 -9.54 -9.31
C THR A 220 15.77 -10.22 -8.87
N SER A 221 15.11 -9.65 -7.87
CA SER A 221 13.82 -10.09 -7.37
C SER A 221 12.82 -8.95 -7.33
N ASP A 222 11.54 -9.30 -7.33
CA ASP A 222 10.44 -8.34 -7.31
C ASP A 222 10.33 -7.56 -5.98
N GLY A 223 10.95 -8.02 -4.89
CA GLY A 223 10.95 -7.28 -3.61
C GLY A 223 9.60 -7.19 -2.92
N GLN A 224 8.59 -7.97 -3.34
CA GLN A 224 7.23 -7.89 -2.78
C GLN A 224 7.15 -8.26 -1.29
N MET A 225 7.98 -9.21 -0.86
CA MET A 225 7.94 -9.78 0.50
C MET A 225 9.18 -9.42 1.33
N GLN A 226 10.23 -8.94 0.69
CA GLN A 226 11.55 -8.72 1.28
C GLN A 226 11.87 -7.23 1.25
N ALA A 227 12.30 -6.65 2.38
CA ALA A 227 12.78 -5.28 2.40
C ALA A 227 14.08 -5.09 1.59
N GLU A 228 14.90 -6.14 1.52
CA GLU A 228 16.21 -6.16 0.87
C GLU A 228 16.33 -7.39 -0.02
N THR A 229 16.51 -7.19 -1.33
CA THR A 229 16.71 -8.26 -2.31
C THR A 229 18.08 -8.11 -2.97
N PRO A 230 18.78 -9.22 -3.29
CA PRO A 230 20.07 -9.13 -3.96
C PRO A 230 19.86 -8.80 -5.44
N PHE A 231 20.85 -8.15 -6.04
CA PHE A 231 20.96 -8.04 -7.48
C PHE A 231 22.38 -8.38 -7.95
N TYR A 232 22.48 -8.92 -9.14
CA TYR A 232 23.75 -9.13 -9.84
C TYR A 232 23.62 -8.59 -11.26
N LEU A 233 24.54 -7.72 -11.66
CA LEU A 233 24.57 -7.04 -12.95
C LEU A 233 25.90 -7.35 -13.64
N TRP A 234 25.89 -7.91 -14.86
CA TRP A 234 27.11 -8.26 -15.60
C TRP A 234 26.92 -8.22 -17.12
N GLY A 235 28.02 -8.33 -17.88
CA GLY A 235 28.03 -8.28 -19.34
C GLY A 235 28.39 -6.90 -19.88
N ALA A 236 27.82 -6.55 -21.04
CA ALA A 236 28.14 -5.33 -21.77
C ALA A 236 27.91 -4.06 -20.94
N ALA A 237 28.83 -3.10 -21.07
CA ALA A 237 28.78 -1.79 -20.43
C ALA A 237 28.66 -1.78 -18.90
N ILE A 238 29.11 -2.84 -18.23
CA ILE A 238 29.11 -2.93 -16.76
C ILE A 238 30.55 -3.02 -16.27
N PRO A 239 31.00 -2.14 -15.36
CA PRO A 239 32.37 -2.15 -14.86
C PRO A 239 32.58 -3.32 -13.91
N TYR A 240 33.77 -3.91 -13.94
CA TYR A 240 34.24 -4.81 -12.89
C TYR A 240 35.10 -4.02 -11.90
N ILE A 241 34.73 -4.05 -10.61
CA ILE A 241 35.41 -3.30 -9.55
C ILE A 241 35.80 -4.29 -8.47
N GLU A 242 37.11 -4.49 -8.28
CA GLU A 242 37.64 -5.39 -7.26
C GLU A 242 37.63 -4.75 -5.87
N GLN A 243 37.88 -3.43 -5.81
CA GLN A 243 37.99 -2.68 -4.57
C GLN A 243 37.28 -1.34 -4.73
N SER A 244 36.37 -1.04 -3.81
CA SER A 244 35.79 0.30 -3.69
C SER A 244 35.66 0.67 -2.20
N PRO A 245 35.76 1.97 -1.87
CA PRO A 245 35.49 2.43 -0.52
C PRO A 245 34.00 2.20 -0.21
N GLY A 246 33.71 1.45 0.87
CA GLY A 246 32.33 1.26 1.32
C GLY A 246 32.03 -0.13 1.87
N ARG A 247 30.77 -0.55 1.73
CA ARG A 247 30.33 -1.88 2.16
C ARG A 247 30.93 -2.94 1.26
N SER A 248 31.35 -4.05 1.85
CA SER A 248 31.83 -5.23 1.14
C SER A 248 31.18 -6.49 1.69
N PHE A 249 31.23 -7.57 0.92
CA PHE A 249 30.79 -8.90 1.33
C PHE A 249 31.89 -9.93 1.08
N MET A 250 31.83 -11.04 1.82
CA MET A 250 32.72 -12.18 1.60
C MET A 250 32.24 -12.93 0.35
N ALA A 251 33.04 -12.93 -0.71
CA ALA A 251 32.70 -13.54 -1.99
C ALA A 251 33.11 -15.02 -2.08
N ASN A 252 33.94 -15.50 -1.16
CA ASN A 252 34.34 -16.90 -1.04
C ASN A 252 34.77 -17.25 0.40
N GLU A 253 35.00 -18.54 0.63
CA GLU A 253 35.49 -19.07 1.92
C GLU A 253 36.94 -18.68 2.21
N LEU A 254 37.72 -18.35 1.17
CA LEU A 254 39.11 -17.89 1.27
C LEU A 254 39.23 -16.43 1.76
N GLY A 255 38.12 -15.73 2.01
CA GLY A 255 38.10 -14.38 2.54
C GLY A 255 38.23 -13.25 1.51
N LYS A 256 38.13 -13.54 0.21
CA LYS A 256 38.07 -12.50 -0.85
C LYS A 256 36.85 -11.62 -0.61
N ARG A 257 37.07 -10.31 -0.47
CA ARG A 257 36.00 -9.33 -0.31
C ARG A 257 35.75 -8.59 -1.61
N LEU A 258 34.48 -8.47 -1.98
CA LEU A 258 34.03 -7.67 -3.11
C LEU A 258 33.13 -6.54 -2.63
N PRO A 259 33.07 -5.41 -3.36
CA PRO A 259 32.21 -4.30 -3.00
C PRO A 259 30.73 -4.68 -3.09
N LEU A 260 29.93 -4.20 -2.14
CA LEU A 260 28.49 -4.42 -2.08
C LEU A 260 27.75 -3.13 -2.38
N GLN A 261 27.16 -3.07 -3.58
CA GLN A 261 26.39 -1.91 -4.02
C GLN A 261 25.03 -1.85 -3.32
N VAL A 262 24.57 -0.67 -2.94
CA VAL A 262 23.26 -0.48 -2.28
C VAL A 262 22.43 0.51 -3.07
N LEU A 263 21.33 0.03 -3.64
CA LEU A 263 20.42 0.82 -4.47
C LEU A 263 19.00 0.82 -3.91
N GLN A 264 18.18 1.79 -4.31
CA GLN A 264 16.72 1.67 -4.25
C GLN A 264 16.24 0.92 -5.50
N GLN A 265 15.20 0.09 -5.36
CA GLN A 265 14.70 -0.75 -6.46
C GLN A 265 14.32 0.06 -7.71
N VAL A 266 13.75 1.25 -7.53
CA VAL A 266 13.40 2.18 -8.63
C VAL A 266 14.60 2.70 -9.42
N GLN A 267 15.83 2.59 -8.90
CA GLN A 267 17.05 3.00 -9.61
C GLN A 267 17.48 1.98 -10.66
N LEU A 268 17.00 0.74 -10.58
CA LEU A 268 17.24 -0.26 -11.61
C LEU A 268 16.55 0.10 -12.92
N THR A 269 15.39 0.77 -12.88
CA THR A 269 14.68 1.17 -14.11
C THR A 269 15.48 2.14 -15.00
N PRO A 270 15.96 3.30 -14.51
CA PRO A 270 16.76 4.18 -15.32
C PRO A 270 18.09 3.52 -15.72
N LEU A 271 18.65 2.62 -14.90
CA LEU A 271 19.83 1.84 -15.27
C LEU A 271 19.56 0.94 -16.48
N MET A 272 18.47 0.17 -16.46
CA MET A 272 18.06 -0.70 -17.58
C MET A 272 17.81 0.10 -18.86
N SER A 273 17.12 1.26 -18.78
CA SER A 273 16.92 2.11 -19.96
C SER A 273 18.25 2.62 -20.51
N THR A 274 19.19 3.03 -19.64
CA THR A 274 20.49 3.55 -20.09
C THR A 274 21.34 2.49 -20.77
N LEU A 275 21.36 1.25 -20.27
CA LEU A 275 22.10 0.15 -20.90
C LEU A 275 21.64 -0.10 -22.34
N LEU A 276 20.34 0.09 -22.62
CA LEU A 276 19.77 -0.03 -23.96
C LEU A 276 19.89 1.23 -24.83
N GLY A 277 20.49 2.32 -24.31
CA GLY A 277 20.55 3.59 -25.02
C GLY A 277 19.22 4.36 -25.06
N LEU A 278 18.28 4.01 -24.19
CA LEU A 278 16.93 4.60 -24.14
C LEU A 278 16.86 5.73 -23.11
N SER A 279 15.90 6.63 -23.31
CA SER A 279 15.59 7.67 -22.32
C SER A 279 15.00 7.08 -21.03
N PRO A 280 15.13 7.76 -19.88
CA PRO A 280 14.49 7.30 -18.64
C PRO A 280 12.96 7.36 -18.74
N PRO A 281 12.23 6.46 -18.03
CA PRO A 281 10.77 6.51 -17.99
C PRO A 281 10.20 7.86 -17.62
N THR A 282 9.09 8.23 -18.25
CA THR A 282 8.46 9.55 -18.03
C THR A 282 8.08 9.78 -16.57
N ALA A 283 7.69 8.68 -15.91
CA ALA A 283 7.27 8.64 -14.52
C ALA A 283 8.39 8.17 -13.57
N ASN A 284 9.62 8.01 -14.05
CA ASN A 284 10.76 7.57 -13.26
C ASN A 284 10.97 8.47 -12.03
N GLN A 285 11.21 7.86 -10.88
CA GLN A 285 11.56 8.49 -9.59
C GLN A 285 12.94 8.03 -9.11
N GLY A 286 13.61 7.15 -9.86
CA GLY A 286 14.95 6.67 -9.55
C GLY A 286 16.05 7.61 -10.05
N ARG A 287 17.02 7.90 -9.18
CA ARG A 287 18.32 8.46 -9.59
C ARG A 287 19.12 7.41 -10.34
N LEU A 288 19.67 7.76 -11.50
CA LEU A 288 20.57 6.90 -12.26
C LEU A 288 21.89 6.64 -11.49
N PRO A 289 22.24 5.36 -11.19
CA PRO A 289 23.53 5.02 -10.60
C PRO A 289 24.60 4.92 -11.70
N VAL A 290 25.14 6.06 -12.12
CA VAL A 290 26.09 6.17 -13.25
C VAL A 290 27.38 5.34 -12.99
N GLU A 291 27.75 5.15 -11.73
CA GLU A 291 28.90 4.33 -11.30
C GLU A 291 28.81 2.86 -11.71
N LEU A 292 27.61 2.36 -12.05
CA LEU A 292 27.38 0.98 -12.51
C LEU A 292 27.43 0.83 -14.02
N ILE A 293 27.74 1.90 -14.74
CA ILE A 293 27.79 1.93 -16.20
C ILE A 293 29.25 2.19 -16.59
N ASN A 294 29.75 1.40 -17.53
CA ASN A 294 31.04 1.61 -18.17
C ASN A 294 30.79 1.98 -19.63
N ALA A 295 30.73 3.28 -19.91
CA ALA A 295 30.50 3.81 -21.25
C ALA A 295 31.37 5.04 -21.53
N SER A 296 31.27 5.61 -22.73
CA SER A 296 31.96 6.87 -23.03
C SER A 296 31.48 7.98 -22.09
N SER A 297 32.39 8.88 -21.69
CA SER A 297 32.07 10.04 -20.83
C SER A 297 30.92 10.89 -21.39
N ARG A 298 30.83 10.99 -22.72
CA ARG A 298 29.73 11.65 -23.43
C ARG A 298 28.38 10.97 -23.18
N LEU A 299 28.32 9.64 -23.25
CA LEU A 299 27.08 8.89 -23.03
C LEU A 299 26.68 8.93 -21.55
N GLU A 300 27.63 8.75 -20.64
CA GLU A 300 27.37 8.87 -19.20
C GLU A 300 26.78 10.25 -18.84
N ALA A 301 27.33 11.31 -19.42
CA ALA A 301 26.85 12.67 -19.22
C ALA A 301 25.46 12.91 -19.83
N ASP A 302 25.19 12.38 -21.02
CA ASP A 302 23.87 12.46 -21.65
C ASP A 302 22.82 11.70 -20.84
N ALA A 303 23.15 10.50 -20.36
CA ALA A 303 22.29 9.67 -19.55
C ALA A 303 21.96 10.33 -18.19
N SER A 304 22.96 10.86 -17.50
CA SER A 304 22.76 11.57 -16.23
C SER A 304 21.96 12.86 -16.43
N TYR A 305 22.23 13.60 -17.50
CA TYR A 305 21.49 14.82 -17.85
C TYR A 305 20.03 14.50 -18.16
N LYS A 306 19.73 13.51 -19.00
CA LYS A 306 18.35 13.11 -19.34
C LYS A 306 17.58 12.56 -18.14
N ASN A 307 18.25 11.83 -17.24
CA ASN A 307 17.66 11.43 -15.95
C ASN A 307 17.25 12.65 -15.11
N ALA A 308 18.16 13.61 -14.94
CA ALA A 308 17.87 14.84 -14.22
C ALA A 308 16.78 15.68 -14.91
N LEU A 309 16.82 15.78 -16.24
CA LEU A 309 15.87 16.55 -17.04
C LEU A 309 14.45 15.98 -16.94
N GLN A 310 14.28 14.65 -16.99
CA GLN A 310 12.96 14.05 -16.82
C GLN A 310 12.40 14.33 -15.41
N LEU A 311 13.24 14.23 -14.38
CA LEU A 311 12.85 14.54 -13.01
C LEU A 311 12.54 16.03 -12.81
N ILE A 312 13.31 16.93 -13.43
CA ILE A 312 13.08 18.37 -13.29
C ILE A 312 11.80 18.80 -14.00
N HIS A 313 11.46 18.20 -15.15
CA HIS A 313 10.18 18.43 -15.82
C HIS A 313 9.01 17.94 -14.97
N GLN A 314 9.13 16.78 -14.30
CA GLN A 314 8.14 16.34 -13.32
C GLN A 314 7.98 17.37 -12.18
N ALA A 315 9.10 17.83 -11.60
CA ALA A 315 9.08 18.80 -10.51
C ALA A 315 8.47 20.14 -10.95
N ALA A 316 8.86 20.67 -12.10
CA ALA A 316 8.33 21.90 -12.68
C ALA A 316 6.82 21.79 -12.91
N HIS A 317 6.34 20.65 -13.44
CA HIS A 317 4.92 20.42 -13.63
C HIS A 317 4.14 20.43 -12.30
N VAL A 318 4.66 19.73 -11.28
CA VAL A 318 4.04 19.71 -9.94
C VAL A 318 4.06 21.11 -9.31
N VAL A 319 5.17 21.83 -9.38
CA VAL A 319 5.28 23.21 -8.87
C VAL A 319 4.27 24.12 -9.55
N ARG A 320 4.19 24.10 -10.88
CA ARG A 320 3.20 24.88 -11.65
C ARG A 320 1.78 24.53 -11.22
N LEU A 321 1.44 23.25 -11.06
CA LEU A 321 0.11 22.83 -10.61
C LEU A 321 -0.25 23.41 -9.24
N GLN A 322 0.67 23.32 -8.28
CA GLN A 322 0.44 23.76 -6.90
C GLN A 322 0.46 25.29 -6.77
N GLN A 323 1.19 25.98 -7.64
CA GLN A 323 1.32 27.44 -7.63
C GLN A 323 0.29 28.19 -8.49
N ARG A 324 -0.59 27.49 -9.23
CA ARG A 324 -1.67 28.10 -10.04
C ARG A 324 -2.68 28.94 -9.26
N GLY A 325 -2.82 28.68 -7.95
CA GLY A 325 -3.79 29.37 -7.10
C GLY A 325 -3.34 30.79 -6.73
N VAL A 326 -4.29 31.70 -6.52
CA VAL A 326 -4.00 33.11 -6.16
C VAL A 326 -3.23 33.22 -4.84
N PHE A 327 -3.51 32.34 -3.86
CA PHE A 327 -2.87 32.35 -2.55
C PHE A 327 -1.59 31.52 -2.49
N SER A 328 -1.10 31.01 -3.63
CA SER A 328 0.13 30.21 -3.65
C SER A 328 1.35 30.96 -3.11
N LYS A 329 1.43 32.28 -3.35
CA LYS A 329 2.51 33.15 -2.86
C LYS A 329 2.59 33.28 -1.34
N LEU A 330 1.46 33.08 -0.64
CA LEU A 330 1.40 33.12 0.82
C LEU A 330 1.75 31.76 1.46
N MET A 331 1.74 30.70 0.66
CA MET A 331 2.06 29.34 1.12
C MET A 331 3.56 29.07 1.03
N SER A 332 4.02 28.08 1.79
CA SER A 332 5.42 27.66 1.81
C SER A 332 5.85 27.14 0.44
N SER A 333 6.84 27.76 -0.20
CA SER A 333 7.49 27.21 -1.39
C SER A 333 8.72 26.38 -1.02
N HIS A 334 9.03 25.38 -1.82
CA HIS A 334 10.33 24.73 -1.76
C HIS A 334 11.42 25.70 -2.25
N TRP A 335 12.67 25.46 -1.85
CA TRP A 335 13.79 26.31 -2.27
C TRP A 335 14.04 26.26 -3.79
N LEU A 336 13.77 25.11 -4.40
CA LEU A 336 13.86 24.90 -5.85
C LEU A 336 12.67 25.60 -6.56
N THR A 337 12.90 26.81 -7.03
CA THR A 337 11.94 27.61 -7.82
C THR A 337 12.00 27.27 -9.30
N LEU A 338 10.96 27.64 -10.06
CA LEU A 338 10.94 27.47 -11.51
C LEU A 338 12.14 28.17 -12.20
N ALA A 339 12.51 29.37 -11.74
CA ALA A 339 13.68 30.07 -12.26
C ALA A 339 15.01 29.31 -12.00
N LEU A 340 15.16 28.68 -10.83
CA LEU A 340 16.34 27.85 -10.55
C LEU A 340 16.35 26.57 -11.40
N MET A 341 15.18 26.01 -11.69
CA MET A 341 15.06 24.87 -12.61
C MET A 341 15.47 25.26 -14.03
N ASP A 342 15.01 26.40 -14.52
CA ASP A 342 15.37 26.91 -15.85
C ASP A 342 16.88 27.23 -15.94
N ASN A 343 17.46 27.83 -14.88
CA ASN A 343 18.91 28.09 -14.78
C ASN A 343 19.73 26.79 -14.79
N PHE A 344 19.24 25.74 -14.13
CA PHE A 344 19.87 24.41 -14.15
C PHE A 344 19.89 23.84 -15.57
N ILE A 345 18.76 23.89 -16.28
CA ILE A 345 18.66 23.41 -17.68
C ILE A 345 19.62 24.21 -18.57
N PHE A 346 19.62 25.53 -18.44
CA PHE A 346 20.52 26.41 -19.19
C PHE A 346 22.00 26.06 -18.95
N SER A 347 22.38 25.86 -17.69
CA SER A 347 23.76 25.51 -17.31
C SER A 347 24.17 24.14 -17.84
N CYS A 348 23.26 23.15 -17.83
CA CYS A 348 23.52 21.84 -18.41
C CYS A 348 23.71 21.90 -19.93
N ASN A 349 22.86 22.66 -20.63
CA ASN A 349 22.98 22.86 -22.08
C ASN A 349 24.31 23.55 -22.44
N LEU A 350 24.71 24.57 -21.66
CA LEU A 350 26.00 25.24 -21.86
C LEU A 350 27.18 24.27 -21.66
N LEU A 351 27.16 23.43 -20.62
CA LEU A 351 28.21 22.43 -20.39
C LEU A 351 28.26 21.38 -21.52
N TRP A 352 27.10 21.03 -22.08
CA TRP A 352 26.99 20.15 -23.23
C TRP A 352 27.61 20.76 -24.49
N GLU A 353 27.28 22.02 -24.81
CA GLU A 353 27.85 22.76 -25.95
C GLU A 353 29.36 22.95 -25.82
N GLN A 354 29.85 23.20 -24.60
CA GLN A 354 31.28 23.29 -24.29
C GLN A 354 32.00 21.92 -24.26
N GLN A 355 31.29 20.82 -24.49
CA GLN A 355 31.82 19.44 -24.45
C GLN A 355 32.45 19.06 -23.10
N ARG A 356 32.04 19.70 -22.00
CA ARG A 356 32.52 19.41 -20.64
C ARG A 356 31.72 18.28 -20.00
N TYR A 357 31.82 17.09 -20.59
CA TYR A 357 30.98 15.94 -20.23
C TYR A 357 31.13 15.49 -18.77
N LEU A 358 32.34 15.46 -18.22
CA LEU A 358 32.57 15.08 -16.82
C LEU A 358 31.89 16.04 -15.84
N ALA A 359 32.02 17.36 -16.09
CA ALA A 359 31.37 18.37 -15.27
C ALA A 359 29.84 18.30 -15.38
N LEU A 360 29.31 18.06 -16.60
CA LEU A 360 27.87 17.86 -16.81
C LEU A 360 27.36 16.63 -16.04
N LYS A 361 28.12 15.52 -16.07
CA LYS A 361 27.79 14.28 -15.36
C LYS A 361 27.67 14.51 -13.86
N GLU A 362 28.68 15.15 -13.26
CA GLU A 362 28.71 15.44 -11.83
C GLU A 362 27.63 16.45 -11.43
N TYR A 363 27.49 17.54 -12.19
CA TYR A 363 26.51 18.59 -11.93
C TYR A 363 25.06 18.05 -11.96
N SER A 364 24.71 17.30 -13.01
CA SER A 364 23.38 16.69 -13.13
C SER A 364 23.11 15.65 -12.04
N SER A 365 24.08 14.76 -11.77
CA SER A 365 23.93 13.70 -10.76
C SER A 365 23.78 14.24 -9.34
N ASN A 366 24.48 15.33 -9.00
CA ASN A 366 24.42 15.97 -7.69
C ASN A 366 23.15 16.80 -7.49
N TYR A 367 22.49 17.23 -8.57
CA TYR A 367 21.24 17.99 -8.50
C TYR A 367 19.99 17.10 -8.34
N VAL A 368 20.04 15.84 -8.78
CA VAL A 368 18.91 14.90 -8.70
C VAL A 368 18.30 14.76 -7.28
N PRO A 369 19.08 14.59 -6.19
CA PRO A 369 18.52 14.49 -4.84
C PRO A 369 17.64 15.69 -4.46
N THR A 370 18.09 16.90 -4.79
CA THR A 370 17.33 18.15 -4.61
C THR A 370 16.00 18.13 -5.35
N ILE A 371 15.98 17.62 -6.59
CA ILE A 371 14.76 17.52 -7.39
C ILE A 371 13.78 16.53 -6.73
N LEU A 372 14.29 15.38 -6.27
CA LEU A 372 13.49 14.36 -5.59
C LEU A 372 12.92 14.89 -4.26
N ASP A 373 13.69 15.67 -3.51
CA ASP A 373 13.22 16.34 -2.29
C ASP A 373 12.11 17.37 -2.58
N CYS A 374 12.22 18.11 -3.69
CA CYS A 374 11.17 19.00 -4.16
C CYS A 374 9.88 18.23 -4.47
N LEU A 375 9.97 17.12 -5.19
CA LEU A 375 8.82 16.25 -5.47
C LEU A 375 8.20 15.69 -4.19
N ALA A 376 9.03 15.26 -3.23
CA ALA A 376 8.58 14.76 -1.93
C ALA A 376 7.86 15.85 -1.10
N PHE A 377 8.37 17.08 -1.11
CA PHE A 377 7.74 18.23 -0.46
C PHE A 377 6.34 18.47 -1.00
N TYR A 378 6.18 18.55 -2.32
CA TYR A 378 4.88 18.82 -2.93
C TYR A 378 3.89 17.65 -2.84
N LYS A 379 4.37 16.42 -2.64
CA LYS A 379 3.53 15.26 -2.29
C LYS A 379 2.79 15.46 -0.97
N GLY A 380 3.40 16.13 0.00
CA GLY A 380 2.83 16.43 1.32
C GLY A 380 2.15 17.79 1.44
N TYR A 381 2.10 18.60 0.37
CA TYR A 381 1.82 20.04 0.41
C TYR A 381 0.54 20.41 1.17
N TYR A 382 -0.59 19.81 0.81
CA TYR A 382 -1.89 20.09 1.42
C TYR A 382 -2.23 19.17 2.60
N ARG A 383 -1.37 18.22 2.95
CA ARG A 383 -1.67 17.18 3.94
C ARG A 383 -2.04 17.77 5.30
N ARG A 384 -1.28 18.75 5.79
CA ARG A 384 -1.56 19.43 7.07
C ARG A 384 -2.88 20.21 7.03
N GLY A 385 -3.14 20.93 5.95
CA GLY A 385 -4.38 21.68 5.76
C GLY A 385 -5.62 20.78 5.73
N MET A 386 -5.55 19.65 5.00
CA MET A 386 -6.63 18.67 4.99
C MET A 386 -6.83 17.99 6.35
N LEU A 387 -5.76 17.72 7.10
CA LEU A 387 -5.87 17.20 8.46
C LEU A 387 -6.57 18.18 9.41
N PHE A 388 -6.26 19.47 9.28
CA PHE A 388 -6.96 20.50 10.02
C PHE A 388 -8.44 20.59 9.62
N ALA A 389 -8.74 20.58 8.31
CA ALA A 389 -10.11 20.58 7.81
C ALA A 389 -10.90 19.37 8.36
N THR A 390 -10.33 18.17 8.27
CA THR A 390 -11.00 16.98 8.82
C THR A 390 -11.21 17.06 10.34
N ALA A 391 -10.27 17.58 11.11
CA ALA A 391 -10.47 17.82 12.54
C ALA A 391 -11.64 18.79 12.81
N CYS A 392 -11.75 19.87 12.03
CA CYS A 392 -12.89 20.78 12.07
C CYS A 392 -14.23 20.11 11.70
N ALA A 393 -14.20 19.18 10.76
CA ALA A 393 -15.35 18.36 10.37
C ALA A 393 -15.79 17.43 11.52
N PHE A 394 -14.83 16.79 12.22
CA PHE A 394 -15.10 15.99 13.43
C PHE A 394 -15.70 16.85 14.55
N MET A 395 -15.16 18.04 14.79
CA MET A 395 -15.72 18.96 15.78
C MET A 395 -17.18 19.32 15.48
N GLY A 396 -17.50 19.61 14.21
CA GLY A 396 -18.88 19.91 13.78
C GLY A 396 -19.82 18.73 14.01
N ARG A 397 -19.37 17.50 13.73
CA ARG A 397 -20.17 16.29 13.95
C ARG A 397 -20.40 16.01 15.43
N LEU A 398 -19.37 16.17 16.27
CA LEU A 398 -19.50 16.01 17.73
C LEU A 398 -20.41 17.08 18.33
N HIS A 399 -20.33 18.33 17.84
CA HIS A 399 -21.24 19.38 18.22
C HIS A 399 -22.69 19.02 17.87
N GLN A 400 -22.93 18.52 16.65
CA GLN A 400 -24.25 18.05 16.21
C GLN A 400 -24.81 16.95 17.13
N LEU A 401 -23.99 15.96 17.50
CA LEU A 401 -24.41 14.86 18.38
C LEU A 401 -24.79 15.35 19.79
N ARG A 402 -24.14 16.41 20.28
CA ARG A 402 -24.46 17.02 21.58
C ARG A 402 -25.77 17.81 21.56
N SER A 403 -26.21 18.31 20.42
CA SER A 403 -27.44 19.10 20.31
C SER A 403 -28.73 18.28 20.20
N LEU A 404 -28.67 16.94 20.22
CA LEU A 404 -29.87 16.09 20.26
C LEU A 404 -30.62 16.16 21.61
N PRO A 405 -31.96 16.08 21.62
CA PRO A 405 -32.88 15.91 20.46
C PRO A 405 -33.11 17.22 19.67
N PRO A 406 -33.36 17.14 18.35
CA PRO A 406 -33.58 18.32 17.51
C PRO A 406 -34.89 19.02 17.91
N SER A 407 -34.86 20.34 18.11
CA SER A 407 -36.09 21.13 18.31
C SER A 407 -36.53 21.77 16.99
N PRO A 408 -37.81 21.69 16.59
CA PRO A 408 -38.27 22.07 15.25
C PRO A 408 -38.33 23.58 14.96
N SER A 409 -37.79 24.46 15.82
CA SER A 409 -37.87 25.90 15.61
C SER A 409 -36.50 26.58 15.58
N SER A 410 -35.93 26.71 14.37
CA SER A 410 -34.68 27.43 14.15
C SER A 410 -34.93 28.93 13.99
N ARG A 411 -34.60 29.75 14.99
CA ARG A 411 -34.35 31.17 14.75
C ARG A 411 -32.92 31.30 14.22
N ARG A 412 -32.71 32.01 13.11
CA ARG A 412 -31.35 32.32 12.60
C ARG A 412 -30.57 33.04 13.70
N SER A 413 -29.50 32.41 14.18
CA SER A 413 -28.64 32.98 15.22
C SER A 413 -27.45 33.71 14.58
N LYS A 414 -26.82 34.66 15.27
CA LYS A 414 -25.58 35.31 14.77
C LYS A 414 -24.50 34.29 14.37
N LEU A 415 -24.41 33.16 15.07
CA LEU A 415 -23.54 32.03 14.73
C LEU A 415 -23.86 31.39 13.37
N SER A 416 -25.13 31.39 12.94
CA SER A 416 -25.49 30.90 11.61
C SER A 416 -24.96 31.77 10.49
N CYS A 417 -25.03 33.09 10.64
CA CYS A 417 -24.41 34.01 9.68
C CYS A 417 -22.89 33.80 9.60
N VAL A 418 -22.22 33.61 10.74
CA VAL A 418 -20.77 33.35 10.79
C VAL A 418 -20.39 32.04 10.09
N VAL A 419 -21.16 30.97 10.28
CA VAL A 419 -20.86 29.68 9.61
C VAL A 419 -21.15 29.76 8.12
N TYR A 420 -22.21 30.43 7.68
CA TYR A 420 -22.47 30.64 6.26
C TYR A 420 -21.40 31.53 5.61
N SER A 421 -20.95 32.61 6.29
CA SER A 421 -19.88 33.46 5.77
C SER A 421 -18.53 32.72 5.71
N LEU A 422 -18.18 31.94 6.73
CA LEU A 422 -17.00 31.07 6.72
C LEU A 422 -17.08 29.98 5.64
N SER A 423 -18.27 29.41 5.42
CA SER A 423 -18.50 28.41 4.36
C SER A 423 -18.34 29.02 2.97
N PHE A 424 -18.88 30.22 2.76
CA PHE A 424 -18.70 30.97 1.52
C PHE A 424 -17.23 31.37 1.30
N PHE A 425 -16.55 31.82 2.35
CA PHE A 425 -15.12 32.12 2.30
C PHE A 425 -14.28 30.89 1.95
N LEU A 426 -14.56 29.73 2.56
CA LEU A 426 -13.90 28.46 2.21
C LEU A 426 -14.17 28.06 0.75
N LEU A 427 -15.39 28.23 0.26
CA LEU A 427 -15.72 27.98 -1.14
C LEU A 427 -14.93 28.89 -2.08
N LEU A 428 -14.88 30.20 -1.77
CA LEU A 428 -14.11 31.16 -2.52
C LEU A 428 -12.61 30.81 -2.52
N LEU A 429 -12.04 30.43 -1.36
CA LEU A 429 -10.65 29.99 -1.26
C LEU A 429 -10.36 28.78 -2.14
N VAL A 430 -11.23 27.76 -2.12
CA VAL A 430 -11.07 26.55 -2.93
C VAL A 430 -11.10 26.87 -4.43
N LEU A 431 -12.01 27.74 -4.85
CA LEU A 431 -12.13 28.19 -6.24
C LEU A 431 -10.92 29.04 -6.67
N LEU A 432 -10.51 30.00 -5.85
CA LEU A 432 -9.34 30.86 -6.12
C LEU A 432 -8.02 30.07 -6.11
N GLN A 433 -7.93 29.01 -5.31
CA GLN A 433 -6.75 28.15 -5.25
C GLN A 433 -6.74 27.08 -6.36
N ARG A 434 -7.83 26.92 -7.13
CA ARG A 434 -7.98 25.95 -8.23
C ARG A 434 -7.61 24.51 -7.82
N LEU A 435 -8.08 24.09 -6.65
CA LEU A 435 -7.81 22.76 -6.12
C LEU A 435 -8.52 21.67 -6.96
N SER A 436 -7.92 20.48 -7.01
CA SER A 436 -8.57 19.32 -7.62
C SER A 436 -9.83 18.92 -6.86
N TRP A 437 -10.81 18.34 -7.56
CA TRP A 437 -12.15 18.06 -7.01
C TRP A 437 -12.13 17.25 -5.70
N LEU A 438 -11.23 16.27 -5.58
CA LEU A 438 -11.05 15.47 -4.35
C LEU A 438 -10.59 16.32 -3.17
N MET A 439 -9.61 17.20 -3.40
CA MET A 439 -9.07 18.09 -2.37
C MET A 439 -10.12 19.11 -1.96
N SER A 440 -10.82 19.68 -2.95
CA SER A 440 -11.95 20.58 -2.75
C SER A 440 -13.04 19.95 -1.88
N ALA A 441 -13.39 18.68 -2.13
CA ALA A 441 -14.38 17.97 -1.33
C ALA A 441 -13.95 17.82 0.15
N VAL A 442 -12.67 17.54 0.41
CA VAL A 442 -12.13 17.43 1.79
C VAL A 442 -12.14 18.79 2.49
N PHE A 443 -11.71 19.86 1.81
CA PHE A 443 -11.68 21.21 2.38
C PHE A 443 -13.09 21.80 2.61
N LEU A 444 -14.09 21.42 1.82
CA LEU A 444 -15.48 21.88 1.96
C LEU A 444 -16.31 21.03 2.92
N LEU A 445 -15.84 19.83 3.31
CA LEU A 445 -16.56 18.97 4.23
C LEU A 445 -16.91 19.65 5.58
N PRO A 446 -16.03 20.44 6.23
CA PRO A 446 -16.36 21.14 7.46
C PRO A 446 -17.53 22.09 7.28
N ALA A 447 -17.56 22.86 6.18
CA ALA A 447 -18.65 23.77 5.87
C ALA A 447 -20.00 23.03 5.79
N LEU A 448 -20.02 21.88 5.09
CA LEU A 448 -21.21 21.03 5.00
C LEU A 448 -21.65 20.49 6.38
N ILE A 449 -20.72 19.97 7.19
CA ILE A 449 -21.09 19.40 8.50
C ILE A 449 -21.56 20.50 9.47
N TRP A 450 -20.91 21.66 9.49
CA TRP A 450 -21.28 22.76 10.38
C TRP A 450 -22.62 23.38 10.01
N THR A 451 -22.95 23.49 8.72
CA THR A 451 -24.30 23.94 8.30
C THR A 451 -25.39 22.94 8.71
N LEU A 452 -25.14 21.62 8.61
CA LEU A 452 -26.03 20.59 9.14
C LEU A 452 -26.16 20.63 10.67
N ALA A 453 -25.06 20.87 11.38
CA ALA A 453 -25.04 20.99 12.84
C ALA A 453 -25.90 22.17 13.33
N GLN A 454 -25.98 23.25 12.54
CA GLN A 454 -26.81 24.40 12.89
C GLN A 454 -28.30 24.17 12.68
N ARG A 455 -28.68 23.43 11.63
CA ARG A 455 -30.10 23.08 11.38
C ARG A 455 -30.70 22.24 12.51
N THR A 456 -29.86 21.49 13.22
CA THR A 456 -30.27 20.57 14.30
C THR A 456 -30.18 21.19 15.70
N ARG A 457 -29.84 22.48 15.81
CA ARG A 457 -29.65 23.16 17.10
C ARG A 457 -30.98 23.45 17.81
N ALA A 458 -31.12 22.98 19.04
CA ALA A 458 -32.26 23.30 19.90
C ALA A 458 -32.23 24.76 20.41
N LYS A 459 -33.41 25.39 20.57
CA LYS A 459 -33.55 26.70 21.24
C LYS A 459 -33.01 26.61 22.68
N GLY A 460 -32.15 27.55 23.07
CA GLY A 460 -31.67 27.70 24.45
C GLY A 460 -30.35 26.99 24.82
N SER A 461 -29.60 26.42 23.87
CA SER A 461 -28.27 25.88 24.19
C SER A 461 -27.32 27.00 24.63
N LYS A 462 -26.90 27.02 25.91
CA LYS A 462 -25.82 27.89 26.39
C LYS A 462 -24.56 27.66 25.53
N GLY A 463 -23.76 28.71 25.34
CA GLY A 463 -22.47 28.63 24.63
C GLY A 463 -21.56 27.57 25.26
N LEU A 464 -20.65 27.02 24.46
CA LEU A 464 -19.67 26.05 24.97
C LEU A 464 -18.79 26.70 26.05
N SER A 465 -18.71 26.07 27.22
CA SER A 465 -17.69 26.43 28.21
C SER A 465 -16.29 26.09 27.64
N CYS A 466 -15.27 26.88 27.99
CA CYS A 466 -13.89 26.67 27.55
C CYS A 466 -13.39 25.23 27.82
N ARG A 467 -13.77 24.64 28.95
CA ARG A 467 -13.45 23.25 29.31
C ARG A 467 -14.14 22.21 28.40
N GLN A 468 -15.30 22.54 27.86
CA GLN A 468 -16.04 21.65 26.95
C GLN A 468 -15.50 21.75 25.51
N SER A 469 -15.07 22.94 25.10
CA SER A 469 -14.42 23.17 23.81
C SER A 469 -13.07 22.45 23.72
N THR A 470 -12.24 22.57 24.76
CA THR A 470 -10.95 21.85 24.85
C THR A 470 -11.12 20.33 24.76
N GLY A 471 -12.11 19.77 25.46
CA GLY A 471 -12.42 18.34 25.37
C GLY A 471 -12.90 17.89 23.98
N LEU A 472 -13.65 18.73 23.25
CA LEU A 472 -14.08 18.43 21.88
C LEU A 472 -12.93 18.50 20.87
N ILE A 473 -12.03 19.47 21.04
CA ILE A 473 -10.82 19.59 20.22
C ILE A 473 -9.94 18.36 20.43
N LEU A 474 -9.69 17.97 21.68
CA LEU A 474 -8.89 16.79 22.00
C LEU A 474 -9.52 15.51 21.43
N PHE A 475 -10.84 15.35 21.54
CA PHE A 475 -11.56 14.22 20.94
C PHE A 475 -11.40 14.18 19.41
N ALA A 476 -11.60 15.32 18.73
CA ALA A 476 -11.46 15.42 17.28
C ALA A 476 -10.02 15.14 16.82
N LEU A 477 -9.02 15.63 17.56
CA LEU A 477 -7.60 15.37 17.29
C LEU A 477 -7.24 13.89 17.50
N CYS A 478 -7.77 13.24 18.54
CA CYS A 478 -7.58 11.80 18.74
C CYS A 478 -8.24 10.97 17.62
N CYS A 479 -9.42 11.40 17.12
CA CYS A 479 -10.04 10.76 15.97
C CYS A 479 -9.18 10.90 14.71
N THR A 480 -8.69 12.10 14.38
CA THR A 480 -7.88 12.32 13.17
C THR A 480 -6.49 11.71 13.25
N SER A 481 -5.80 11.81 14.39
CA SER A 481 -4.50 11.14 14.61
C SER A 481 -4.64 9.62 14.62
N GLY A 482 -5.81 9.13 15.03
CA GLY A 482 -6.21 7.74 14.97
C GLY A 482 -6.10 7.07 13.60
N PHE A 483 -6.20 7.86 12.52
CA PHE A 483 -5.99 7.39 11.14
C PHE A 483 -4.55 7.00 10.81
N PHE A 484 -3.58 7.47 11.60
CA PHE A 484 -2.16 7.18 11.40
C PHE A 484 -1.64 6.21 12.44
N GLN A 485 -2.19 6.26 13.65
CA GLN A 485 -1.81 5.38 14.74
C GLN A 485 -3.03 5.00 15.57
N ARG A 486 -3.37 3.71 15.55
CA ARG A 486 -4.48 3.09 16.30
C ARG A 486 -4.44 3.37 17.82
N ARG A 487 -3.24 3.63 18.37
CA ARG A 487 -3.01 3.91 19.79
C ARG A 487 -3.77 5.15 20.29
N TYR A 488 -3.93 6.19 19.47
CA TYR A 488 -4.63 7.40 19.90
C TYR A 488 -6.14 7.19 20.07
N ILE A 489 -6.75 6.35 19.24
CA ILE A 489 -8.17 5.98 19.38
C ILE A 489 -8.35 5.05 20.57
N ALA A 490 -7.40 4.15 20.82
CA ALA A 490 -7.41 3.30 22.02
C ALA A 490 -7.40 4.13 23.30
N ALA A 491 -6.53 5.15 23.38
CA ALA A 491 -6.49 6.08 24.50
C ALA A 491 -7.80 6.86 24.65
N LEU A 492 -8.40 7.31 23.53
CA LEU A 492 -9.70 7.97 23.51
C LEU A 492 -10.83 7.05 24.03
N TYR A 493 -10.86 5.81 23.56
CA TYR A 493 -11.84 4.79 23.96
C TYR A 493 -11.73 4.47 25.45
N PHE A 494 -10.51 4.22 25.94
CA PHE A 494 -10.24 3.98 27.37
C PHE A 494 -10.67 5.17 28.22
N GLY A 495 -10.18 6.38 27.87
CA GLY A 495 -10.46 7.60 28.62
C GLY A 495 -11.94 7.95 28.66
N TYR A 496 -12.65 7.78 27.54
CA TYR A 496 -14.08 8.04 27.47
C TYR A 496 -14.88 7.06 28.35
N ASN A 497 -14.59 5.76 28.27
CA ASN A 497 -15.28 4.75 29.07
C ASN A 497 -15.03 4.92 30.57
N CYS A 498 -13.77 5.19 30.97
CA CYS A 498 -13.42 5.49 32.35
C CYS A 498 -14.10 6.77 32.86
N TYR A 499 -14.15 7.84 32.04
CA TYR A 499 -14.82 9.08 32.41
C TYR A 499 -16.34 8.89 32.55
N TYR A 500 -16.95 8.18 31.60
CA TYR A 500 -18.40 7.98 31.55
C TYR A 500 -18.92 7.08 32.67
N ASN A 501 -18.12 6.07 33.05
CA ASN A 501 -18.39 5.15 34.16
C ASN A 501 -17.60 5.49 35.43
N ARG A 502 -17.11 6.73 35.59
CA ARG A 502 -16.29 7.14 36.76
C ARG A 502 -16.95 6.87 38.12
N ARG A 503 -18.28 6.96 38.19
CA ARG A 503 -19.05 6.67 39.41
C ARG A 503 -19.08 5.18 39.75
N SER A 504 -18.77 4.31 38.80
CA SER A 504 -18.70 2.86 39.01
C SER A 504 -17.45 2.42 39.75
N PHE A 505 -16.37 3.21 39.68
CA PHE A 505 -15.14 2.98 40.44
C PHE A 505 -15.34 3.01 41.96
N LEU A 506 -16.41 3.65 42.44
CA LEU A 506 -16.73 3.77 43.86
C LEU A 506 -17.35 2.49 44.47
N LEU A 507 -18.05 1.68 43.67
CA LEU A 507 -18.87 0.57 44.17
C LEU A 507 -18.26 -0.83 43.94
N ARG A 508 -17.09 -0.91 43.29
CA ARG A 508 -16.19 -2.09 43.15
C ARG A 508 -16.90 -3.47 43.09
N SER A 509 -17.90 -3.62 42.22
CA SER A 509 -18.65 -4.89 42.08
C SER A 509 -17.91 -5.91 41.19
N ARG A 510 -18.23 -7.21 41.30
CA ARG A 510 -17.65 -8.26 40.41
C ARG A 510 -17.86 -7.97 38.92
N LYS A 511 -19.05 -7.48 38.56
CA LYS A 511 -19.40 -7.06 37.18
C LYS A 511 -18.58 -5.85 36.72
N PHE A 512 -18.22 -4.95 37.64
CA PHE A 512 -17.34 -3.82 37.35
C PHE A 512 -15.92 -4.27 37.01
N TYR A 513 -15.34 -5.25 37.73
CA TYR A 513 -14.03 -5.79 37.38
C TYR A 513 -14.01 -6.51 36.03
N LEU A 514 -15.08 -7.26 35.71
CA LEU A 514 -15.25 -7.87 34.38
C LEU A 514 -15.33 -6.81 33.26
N TRP A 515 -16.11 -5.75 33.48
CA TRP A 515 -16.19 -4.63 32.53
C TRP A 515 -14.84 -3.93 32.36
N LEU A 516 -14.14 -3.61 33.44
CA LEU A 516 -12.83 -2.95 33.39
C LEU A 516 -11.78 -3.82 32.69
N SER A 517 -11.81 -5.14 32.95
CA SER A 517 -10.96 -6.11 32.27
C SER A 517 -11.22 -6.11 30.75
N LEU A 518 -12.47 -6.12 30.31
CA LEU A 518 -12.84 -6.07 28.89
C LEU A 518 -12.38 -4.76 28.22
N VAL A 519 -12.60 -3.61 28.86
CA VAL A 519 -12.13 -2.31 28.35
C VAL A 519 -10.60 -2.31 28.23
N SER A 520 -9.89 -2.84 29.23
CA SER A 520 -8.43 -2.92 29.21
C SER A 520 -7.91 -3.88 28.11
N ALA A 521 -8.55 -5.03 27.94
CA ALA A 521 -8.20 -6.00 26.90
C ALA A 521 -8.40 -5.42 25.49
N LEU A 522 -9.55 -4.78 25.23
CA LEU A 522 -9.84 -4.09 23.97
C LEU A 522 -8.80 -3.01 23.67
N THR A 523 -8.38 -2.23 24.68
CA THR A 523 -7.33 -1.21 24.49
C THR A 523 -5.95 -1.83 24.23
N GLY A 524 -5.66 -2.97 24.85
CA GLY A 524 -4.43 -3.73 24.62
C GLY A 524 -4.35 -4.30 23.19
N LEU A 525 -5.47 -4.73 22.60
CA LEU A 525 -5.52 -5.24 21.22
C LEU A 525 -5.01 -4.21 20.20
N CYS A 526 -5.15 -2.90 20.46
CA CYS A 526 -4.62 -1.87 19.57
C CYS A 526 -3.07 -1.81 19.52
N TRP A 527 -2.38 -2.49 20.44
CA TRP A 527 -0.93 -2.63 20.46
C TRP A 527 -0.43 -3.84 19.66
N ILE A 528 -1.32 -4.78 19.36
CA ILE A 528 -1.06 -5.97 18.56
C ILE A 528 -1.14 -5.61 17.06
N PRO A 529 -0.40 -6.30 16.16
CA PRO A 529 -0.56 -6.13 14.71
C PRO A 529 -2.04 -6.24 14.29
N PRO A 530 -2.48 -5.47 13.26
CA PRO A 530 -3.88 -5.46 12.84
C PRO A 530 -4.33 -6.85 12.35
N SER A 531 -5.56 -7.22 12.69
CA SER A 531 -6.23 -8.41 12.14
C SER A 531 -6.51 -8.29 10.65
N LEU A 532 -6.98 -7.11 10.21
CA LEU A 532 -7.35 -6.87 8.82
C LEU A 532 -6.10 -6.99 7.94
N GLY A 533 -6.16 -7.82 6.88
CA GLY A 533 -5.02 -8.02 5.98
C GLY A 533 -3.96 -9.01 6.47
N TYR A 534 -4.26 -9.84 7.49
CA TYR A 534 -3.46 -11.00 7.88
C TYR A 534 -4.37 -12.22 8.08
N SER A 535 -3.97 -13.40 7.60
CA SER A 535 -4.73 -14.63 7.78
C SER A 535 -4.03 -15.57 8.76
N HIS A 536 -4.69 -15.83 9.90
CA HIS A 536 -4.19 -16.76 10.91
C HIS A 536 -5.25 -17.82 11.20
N ARG A 537 -5.02 -19.05 10.71
CA ARG A 537 -5.98 -20.16 10.80
C ARG A 537 -6.37 -20.47 12.25
N SER A 538 -5.38 -20.61 13.14
CA SER A 538 -5.63 -20.95 14.55
C SER A 538 -6.46 -19.89 15.26
N ILE A 539 -6.20 -18.61 14.98
CA ILE A 539 -6.92 -17.49 15.57
C ILE A 539 -8.37 -17.43 15.04
N LEU A 540 -8.56 -17.74 13.76
CA LEU A 540 -9.89 -17.83 13.15
C LEU A 540 -10.72 -19.00 13.70
N VAL A 541 -10.10 -20.15 13.99
CA VAL A 541 -10.81 -21.25 14.67
C VAL A 541 -11.25 -20.83 16.07
N ILE A 542 -10.37 -20.15 16.82
CA ILE A 542 -10.72 -19.60 18.14
C ILE A 542 -11.87 -18.60 18.02
N SER A 543 -11.87 -17.72 17.01
CA SER A 543 -12.95 -16.76 16.82
C SER A 543 -14.29 -17.43 16.52
N LEU A 544 -14.32 -18.47 15.69
CA LEU A 544 -15.52 -19.27 15.42
C LEU A 544 -16.03 -20.04 16.65
N LEU A 545 -15.13 -20.53 17.52
CA LEU A 545 -15.53 -21.19 18.77
C LEU A 545 -16.12 -20.19 19.78
N VAL A 546 -15.53 -18.98 19.86
CA VAL A 546 -16.05 -17.90 20.71
C VAL A 546 -17.42 -17.44 20.22
N THR A 547 -17.63 -17.34 18.89
CA THR A 547 -18.94 -16.98 18.34
C THR A 547 -19.99 -18.05 18.64
N LEU A 548 -19.62 -19.33 18.58
CA LEU A 548 -20.50 -20.45 18.95
C LEU A 548 -20.90 -20.40 20.44
N ALA A 549 -19.99 -19.96 21.32
CA ALA A 549 -20.23 -19.86 22.76
C ALA A 549 -20.97 -18.58 23.19
N GLN A 550 -21.11 -17.58 22.32
CA GLN A 550 -21.80 -16.31 22.61
C GLN A 550 -23.19 -16.42 23.29
N PRO A 551 -24.11 -17.33 22.88
CA PRO A 551 -25.42 -17.44 23.51
C PRO A 551 -25.37 -17.93 24.97
N LEU A 552 -24.28 -18.61 25.39
CA LEU A 552 -24.03 -18.99 26.79
C LEU A 552 -23.68 -17.77 27.64
N PHE A 553 -22.75 -16.93 27.18
CA PHE A 553 -22.30 -15.74 27.92
C PHE A 553 -23.39 -14.68 28.07
N SER A 554 -24.28 -14.56 27.08
CA SER A 554 -25.37 -13.58 27.09
C SER A 554 -26.63 -14.05 27.83
N GLY A 555 -26.66 -15.29 28.33
CA GLY A 555 -27.83 -15.88 28.99
C GLY A 555 -29.07 -15.97 28.08
N SER A 556 -28.87 -15.92 26.75
CA SER A 556 -29.94 -15.79 25.75
C SER A 556 -30.48 -17.13 25.25
N LEU A 557 -29.84 -18.25 25.61
CA LEU A 557 -30.24 -19.62 25.22
C LEU A 557 -31.72 -19.93 25.41
N ARG A 558 -32.32 -19.47 26.52
CA ARG A 558 -33.74 -19.74 26.83
C ARG A 558 -34.72 -18.90 26.01
N LYS A 559 -34.26 -17.82 25.36
CA LYS A 559 -35.08 -16.88 24.59
C LYS A 559 -35.03 -17.14 23.08
N MET A 560 -34.14 -18.02 22.63
CA MET A 560 -33.95 -18.30 21.20
C MET A 560 -34.75 -19.51 20.74
N ARG A 561 -35.30 -19.42 19.52
CA ARG A 561 -35.98 -20.54 18.87
C ARG A 561 -34.96 -21.64 18.55
N ARG A 562 -35.27 -22.87 18.93
CA ARG A 562 -34.39 -24.06 18.78
C ARG A 562 -33.87 -24.23 17.35
N ASN A 563 -34.70 -23.98 16.34
CA ASN A 563 -34.30 -24.11 14.93
C ASN A 563 -33.19 -23.12 14.53
N ASN A 564 -33.26 -21.87 14.99
CA ASN A 564 -32.23 -20.87 14.68
C ASN A 564 -30.91 -21.19 15.40
N LEU A 565 -30.99 -21.69 16.63
CA LEU A 565 -29.81 -22.14 17.37
C LEU A 565 -29.13 -23.31 16.66
N LEU A 566 -29.90 -24.32 16.25
CA LEU A 566 -29.39 -25.49 15.52
C LEU A 566 -28.75 -25.10 14.18
N CYS A 567 -29.38 -24.23 13.40
CA CYS A 567 -28.81 -23.76 12.13
C CYS A 567 -27.49 -23.02 12.33
N ASN A 568 -27.40 -22.12 13.32
CA ASN A 568 -26.15 -21.42 13.63
C ASN A 568 -25.03 -22.37 14.08
N VAL A 569 -25.35 -23.31 14.98
CA VAL A 569 -24.38 -24.31 15.46
C VAL A 569 -23.89 -25.17 14.31
N LEU A 570 -24.78 -25.65 13.45
CA LEU A 570 -24.42 -26.45 12.28
C LEU A 570 -23.44 -25.69 11.36
N VAL A 571 -23.77 -24.43 11.04
CA VAL A 571 -22.94 -23.60 10.14
C VAL A 571 -21.58 -23.24 10.74
N LEU A 572 -21.51 -22.97 12.05
CA LEU A 572 -20.24 -22.69 12.71
C LEU A 572 -19.36 -23.95 12.87
N VAL A 573 -19.96 -25.11 13.15
CA VAL A 573 -19.22 -26.37 13.25
C VAL A 573 -18.68 -26.80 11.89
N THR A 574 -19.47 -26.68 10.81
CA THR A 574 -18.99 -26.97 9.45
C THR A 574 -17.86 -26.03 9.04
N ALA A 575 -17.95 -24.75 9.41
CA ALA A 575 -16.87 -23.78 9.23
C ALA A 575 -15.58 -24.16 9.97
N VAL A 576 -15.67 -24.58 11.24
CA VAL A 576 -14.51 -25.02 12.03
C VAL A 576 -13.86 -26.26 11.42
N LEU A 577 -14.64 -27.27 11.07
CA LEU A 577 -14.15 -28.49 10.43
C LEU A 577 -13.46 -28.18 9.11
N HIS A 578 -14.04 -27.31 8.30
CA HIS A 578 -13.47 -26.90 7.02
C HIS A 578 -12.12 -26.19 7.17
N VAL A 579 -11.97 -25.30 8.15
CA VAL A 579 -10.71 -24.58 8.40
C VAL A 579 -9.60 -25.52 8.89
N ILE A 580 -9.95 -26.58 9.62
CA ILE A 580 -8.99 -27.58 10.16
C ILE A 580 -8.49 -28.53 9.07
N TYR A 581 -9.38 -29.12 8.26
CA TYR A 581 -9.03 -30.22 7.35
C TYR A 581 -8.62 -29.77 5.95
N SER A 582 -9.26 -28.75 5.37
CA SER A 582 -8.94 -28.29 4.01
C SER A 582 -9.48 -26.87 3.77
N PRO A 583 -8.74 -25.81 4.09
CA PRO A 583 -9.25 -24.44 3.93
C PRO A 583 -9.30 -24.06 2.44
N GLN A 584 -10.40 -24.39 1.77
CA GLN A 584 -10.73 -23.88 0.45
C GLN A 584 -11.58 -22.61 0.59
N PRO A 585 -11.03 -21.41 0.32
CA PRO A 585 -11.70 -20.16 0.66
C PRO A 585 -13.09 -20.03 0.03
N TRP A 586 -13.24 -20.42 -1.24
CA TRP A 586 -14.50 -20.33 -1.99
C TRP A 586 -15.67 -21.07 -1.31
N MET A 587 -15.41 -22.17 -0.61
CA MET A 587 -16.45 -22.97 0.05
C MET A 587 -17.00 -22.29 1.31
N MET A 588 -16.13 -21.67 2.13
CA MET A 588 -16.57 -20.83 3.26
C MET A 588 -17.48 -19.69 2.81
N HIS A 589 -17.18 -19.11 1.66
CA HIS A 589 -17.96 -18.01 1.11
C HIS A 589 -19.30 -18.45 0.54
N PHE A 590 -19.37 -19.62 -0.08
CA PHE A 590 -20.63 -20.21 -0.48
C PHE A 590 -21.53 -20.44 0.74
N ILE A 591 -20.98 -20.99 1.82
CA ILE A 591 -21.69 -21.19 3.10
C ILE A 591 -22.15 -19.85 3.67
N ALA A 592 -21.28 -18.82 3.70
CA ALA A 592 -21.63 -17.49 4.21
C ALA A 592 -22.75 -16.83 3.40
N ARG A 593 -22.72 -16.91 2.07
CA ARG A 593 -23.75 -16.35 1.18
C ARG A 593 -25.08 -17.09 1.29
N ALA A 594 -25.05 -18.42 1.31
CA ALA A 594 -26.24 -19.24 1.51
C ALA A 594 -26.88 -18.94 2.88
N TYR A 595 -26.06 -18.78 3.91
CA TYR A 595 -26.54 -18.42 5.24
C TYR A 595 -27.07 -16.97 5.30
N LEU A 596 -26.45 -16.03 4.60
CA LEU A 596 -26.99 -14.66 4.47
C LEU A 596 -28.38 -14.63 3.80
N CYS A 597 -28.60 -15.44 2.76
CA CYS A 597 -29.93 -15.61 2.17
C CYS A 597 -30.93 -16.18 3.19
N TYR A 598 -30.51 -17.11 4.04
CA TYR A 598 -31.34 -17.62 5.15
C TYR A 598 -31.68 -16.54 6.19
N VAL A 599 -30.73 -15.64 6.51
CA VAL A 599 -30.94 -14.55 7.47
C VAL A 599 -31.83 -13.44 6.91
N LEU A 600 -31.71 -13.12 5.62
CA LEU A 600 -32.50 -12.08 4.94
C LEU A 600 -33.89 -12.54 4.48
N TYR A 601 -34.14 -13.85 4.45
CA TYR A 601 -35.45 -14.39 4.10
C TYR A 601 -36.49 -13.91 5.14
N PRO A 602 -37.57 -13.23 4.73
CA PRO A 602 -38.53 -12.63 5.63
C PRO A 602 -39.30 -13.74 6.37
N ARG A 603 -38.81 -14.13 7.54
CA ARG A 603 -39.56 -14.89 8.55
C ARG A 603 -40.11 -13.91 9.58
N ASP A 604 -41.27 -14.27 10.14
CA ASP A 604 -42.03 -13.51 11.13
C ASP A 604 -41.21 -12.47 11.92
N ILE A 605 -41.72 -11.24 11.90
CA ILE A 605 -41.19 -10.01 12.55
C ILE A 605 -41.03 -10.19 14.09
N GLN A 606 -41.46 -11.32 14.65
CA GLN A 606 -41.39 -11.68 16.06
C GLN A 606 -40.03 -12.21 16.53
N ASN A 607 -39.02 -12.31 15.67
CA ASN A 607 -37.67 -12.68 16.10
C ASN A 607 -37.06 -11.57 16.98
N GLY A 608 -36.84 -11.86 18.26
CA GLY A 608 -36.22 -10.92 19.19
C GLY A 608 -34.84 -10.45 18.72
N MET A 609 -34.49 -9.19 19.02
CA MET A 609 -33.22 -8.53 18.63
C MET A 609 -31.96 -9.38 18.88
N GLN A 610 -31.95 -10.23 19.93
CA GLN A 610 -30.82 -11.11 20.24
C GLN A 610 -30.59 -12.18 19.16
N THR A 611 -31.65 -12.69 18.53
CA THR A 611 -31.58 -13.70 17.46
C THR A 611 -30.99 -13.08 16.19
N ILE A 612 -31.38 -11.84 15.87
CA ILE A 612 -30.85 -11.10 14.72
C ILE A 612 -29.36 -10.81 14.92
N LEU A 613 -28.97 -10.34 16.10
CA LEU A 613 -27.56 -10.09 16.44
C LEU A 613 -26.70 -11.36 16.35
N TYR A 614 -27.24 -12.51 16.80
CA TYR A 614 -26.51 -13.78 16.71
C TYR A 614 -26.33 -14.23 15.25
N ASN A 615 -27.40 -14.19 14.46
CA ASN A 615 -27.35 -14.51 13.03
C ASN A 615 -26.39 -13.60 12.25
N LEU A 616 -26.36 -12.29 12.56
CA LEU A 616 -25.42 -11.36 11.93
C LEU A 616 -23.98 -11.63 12.40
N SER A 617 -23.77 -11.96 13.67
CA SER A 617 -22.43 -12.30 14.19
C SER A 617 -21.86 -13.59 13.59
N THR A 618 -22.72 -14.56 13.26
CA THR A 618 -22.29 -15.79 12.58
C THR A 618 -21.96 -15.53 11.12
N VAL A 619 -22.76 -14.75 10.38
CA VAL A 619 -22.39 -14.26 9.04
C VAL A 619 -21.05 -13.53 9.08
N TYR A 620 -20.87 -12.62 10.04
CA TYR A 620 -19.65 -11.84 10.18
C TYR A 620 -18.44 -12.74 10.43
N ALA A 621 -18.54 -13.71 11.34
CA ALA A 621 -17.46 -14.64 11.65
C ALA A 621 -17.03 -15.51 10.46
N LEU A 622 -17.95 -15.87 9.57
CA LEU A 622 -17.64 -16.64 8.36
C LEU A 622 -16.88 -15.83 7.30
N ILE A 623 -16.98 -14.50 7.34
CA ILE A 623 -16.32 -13.56 6.40
C ILE A 623 -14.96 -13.08 6.95
N CYS A 624 -14.72 -13.27 8.25
CA CYS A 624 -13.49 -12.88 8.93
C CYS A 624 -12.26 -13.68 8.48
N THR A 625 -11.07 -13.11 8.69
CA THR A 625 -9.78 -13.72 8.33
C THR A 625 -8.93 -14.12 9.55
N SER A 626 -9.26 -13.59 10.72
CA SER A 626 -8.54 -13.77 11.98
C SER A 626 -9.46 -13.57 13.20
N TYR A 627 -9.17 -12.58 14.07
CA TYR A 627 -9.87 -12.31 15.34
C TYR A 627 -10.92 -11.19 15.25
N GLU A 628 -11.27 -10.73 14.04
CA GLU A 628 -12.16 -9.57 13.84
C GLU A 628 -13.53 -9.78 14.53
N ALA A 629 -14.09 -10.99 14.42
CA ALA A 629 -15.36 -11.34 15.06
C ALA A 629 -15.31 -11.23 16.60
N VAL A 630 -14.20 -11.62 17.22
CA VAL A 630 -14.01 -11.55 18.67
C VAL A 630 -13.98 -10.09 19.14
N VAL A 631 -13.37 -9.19 18.36
CA VAL A 631 -13.33 -7.75 18.68
C VAL A 631 -14.74 -7.16 18.68
N ILE A 632 -15.54 -7.44 17.65
CA ILE A 632 -16.92 -6.91 17.59
C ILE A 632 -17.76 -7.49 18.74
N GLN A 633 -17.65 -8.80 19.00
CA GLN A 633 -18.40 -9.43 20.09
C GLN A 633 -18.01 -8.91 21.47
N SER A 634 -16.71 -8.71 21.71
CA SER A 634 -16.22 -8.14 22.97
C SER A 634 -16.63 -6.67 23.13
N LEU A 635 -16.67 -5.89 22.06
CA LEU A 635 -17.25 -4.53 22.07
C LEU A 635 -18.74 -4.53 22.41
N CYS A 636 -19.51 -5.44 21.82
CA CYS A 636 -20.93 -5.59 22.14
C CYS A 636 -21.16 -5.99 23.61
N LEU A 637 -20.37 -6.95 24.10
CA LEU A 637 -20.44 -7.42 25.49
C LEU A 637 -20.06 -6.31 26.48
N GLU A 638 -18.99 -5.57 26.19
CA GLU A 638 -18.55 -4.45 27.00
C GLU A 638 -19.62 -3.36 27.06
N LEU A 639 -20.23 -3.00 25.92
CA LEU A 639 -21.35 -2.05 25.88
C LEU A 639 -22.54 -2.54 26.72
N GLN A 640 -22.93 -3.81 26.59
CA GLN A 640 -24.04 -4.39 27.37
C GLN A 640 -23.76 -4.34 28.88
N LEU A 641 -22.55 -4.71 29.31
CA LEU A 641 -22.13 -4.64 30.71
C LEU A 641 -22.09 -3.20 31.23
N GLY A 642 -21.58 -2.27 30.41
CA GLY A 642 -21.55 -0.84 30.73
C GLY A 642 -22.95 -0.24 30.91
N LEU A 643 -23.90 -0.63 30.07
CA LEU A 643 -25.32 -0.23 30.19
C LEU A 643 -25.97 -0.85 31.42
N TYR A 644 -25.70 -2.13 31.68
CA TYR A 644 -26.26 -2.86 32.81
C TYR A 644 -25.83 -2.25 34.17
N LEU A 645 -24.55 -1.89 34.32
CA LEU A 645 -24.02 -1.19 35.50
C LEU A 645 -24.70 0.17 35.78
N LYS A 646 -25.36 0.76 34.77
CA LYS A 646 -26.13 2.00 34.88
C LYS A 646 -27.61 1.77 35.16
N ASN A 647 -28.20 0.72 34.58
CA ASN A 647 -29.58 0.36 34.83
C ASN A 647 -29.78 -0.09 36.29
N GLU A 648 -28.82 -0.80 36.90
CA GLU A 648 -28.82 -1.08 38.35
C GLU A 648 -28.88 0.19 39.22
N ARG A 649 -28.60 1.37 38.65
CA ARG A 649 -28.59 2.67 39.35
C ARG A 649 -29.75 3.59 38.95
N HIS A 650 -30.71 3.12 38.15
CA HIS A 650 -31.82 3.93 37.61
C HIS A 650 -31.39 5.21 36.89
N THR A 651 -30.15 5.29 36.40
CA THR A 651 -29.70 6.44 35.61
C THR A 651 -29.93 6.17 34.13
N ALA A 652 -31.02 6.70 33.57
CA ALA A 652 -31.28 6.61 32.14
C ALA A 652 -30.17 7.31 31.34
N LEU A 653 -29.76 6.73 30.20
CA LEU A 653 -28.82 7.41 29.32
C LEU A 653 -29.50 8.62 28.68
N SER A 654 -28.84 9.77 28.77
CA SER A 654 -29.26 10.91 27.96
C SER A 654 -29.12 10.57 26.47
N PRO A 655 -30.03 11.05 25.60
CA PRO A 655 -29.97 10.82 24.16
C PRO A 655 -28.64 11.33 23.56
N ARG A 656 -28.03 12.34 24.19
CA ARG A 656 -26.69 12.86 23.84
C ARG A 656 -25.58 11.85 24.11
N ALA A 657 -25.63 11.16 25.25
CA ALA A 657 -24.65 10.15 25.59
C ALA A 657 -24.74 8.95 24.63
N GLN A 658 -25.96 8.49 24.31
CA GLN A 658 -26.19 7.41 23.36
C GLN A 658 -25.60 7.73 21.98
N ALA A 659 -25.80 8.95 21.48
CA ALA A 659 -25.28 9.39 20.19
C ALA A 659 -23.74 9.41 20.14
N ILE A 660 -23.07 9.82 21.23
CA ILE A 660 -21.61 9.81 21.33
C ILE A 660 -21.07 8.38 21.49
N HIS A 661 -21.75 7.51 22.24
CA HIS A 661 -21.40 6.09 22.31
C HIS A 661 -21.46 5.44 20.92
N LEU A 662 -22.55 5.63 20.18
CA LEU A 662 -22.68 5.07 18.84
C LEU A 662 -21.56 5.55 17.91
N PHE A 663 -21.23 6.84 17.96
CA PHE A 663 -20.14 7.42 17.17
C PHE A 663 -18.77 6.85 17.56
N LEU A 664 -18.45 6.79 18.85
CA LEU A 664 -17.14 6.30 19.32
C LEU A 664 -16.98 4.81 19.03
N TYR A 665 -18.01 3.99 19.24
CA TYR A 665 -17.93 2.54 19.03
C TYR A 665 -17.88 2.20 17.54
N SER A 666 -18.69 2.86 16.69
CA SER A 666 -18.57 2.69 15.24
C SER A 666 -17.16 3.06 14.75
N TYR A 667 -16.61 4.17 15.23
CA TYR A 667 -15.26 4.58 14.84
C TYR A 667 -14.18 3.62 15.37
N TYR A 668 -14.25 3.25 16.65
CA TYR A 668 -13.28 2.35 17.28
C TYR A 668 -13.32 0.95 16.67
N SER A 669 -14.50 0.39 16.38
CA SER A 669 -14.64 -0.94 15.76
C SER A 669 -13.84 -1.07 14.46
N PHE A 670 -13.79 -0.02 13.64
CA PHE A 670 -13.00 0.00 12.41
C PHE A 670 -11.49 -0.02 12.69
N PHE A 671 -11.02 0.81 13.63
CA PHE A 671 -9.59 0.99 13.88
C PHE A 671 -8.95 -0.04 14.83
N VAL A 672 -9.74 -0.75 15.63
CA VAL A 672 -9.22 -1.87 16.43
C VAL A 672 -8.83 -3.02 15.51
N ILE A 673 -9.67 -3.26 14.50
CA ILE A 673 -9.54 -4.40 13.59
C ILE A 673 -8.47 -4.14 12.53
N GLY A 674 -8.29 -2.89 12.09
CA GLY A 674 -7.31 -2.54 11.05
C GLY A 674 -6.93 -1.06 11.06
N ASP A 675 -6.03 -0.70 10.15
CA ASP A 675 -5.72 0.70 9.82
C ASP A 675 -5.99 0.93 8.33
N ILE A 676 -5.90 2.16 7.84
CA ILE A 676 -6.12 2.48 6.42
C ILE A 676 -5.17 1.67 5.52
N MET A 677 -3.94 1.40 5.98
CA MET A 677 -2.97 0.51 5.30
C MET A 677 -3.38 -0.96 5.27
N ALA A 678 -4.10 -1.40 6.29
CA ALA A 678 -4.57 -2.77 6.39
C ALA A 678 -5.67 -3.08 5.35
N ILE A 679 -6.40 -2.06 4.87
CA ILE A 679 -7.45 -2.18 3.86
C ILE A 679 -6.88 -2.67 2.52
N ASP A 680 -5.68 -2.24 2.14
CA ASP A 680 -5.04 -2.70 0.90
C ASP A 680 -4.58 -4.16 1.03
N GLY A 681 -4.01 -4.52 2.19
CA GLY A 681 -3.71 -5.92 2.51
C GLY A 681 -4.95 -6.80 2.46
N PHE A 682 -6.07 -6.34 3.05
CA PHE A 682 -7.35 -7.03 3.01
C PHE A 682 -7.82 -7.30 1.57
N ARG A 683 -7.68 -6.32 0.65
CA ARG A 683 -8.05 -6.50 -0.76
C ARG A 683 -7.26 -7.60 -1.47
N PHE A 684 -5.96 -7.72 -1.19
CA PHE A 684 -5.13 -8.81 -1.74
C PHE A 684 -5.66 -10.17 -1.29
N TYR A 685 -5.88 -10.36 0.01
CA TYR A 685 -6.45 -11.62 0.51
C TYR A 685 -7.84 -11.88 -0.05
N MET A 686 -8.66 -10.84 -0.26
CA MET A 686 -9.99 -10.97 -0.88
C MET A 686 -9.96 -11.55 -2.30
N ARG A 687 -8.85 -11.42 -3.04
CA ARG A 687 -8.65 -12.07 -4.34
C ARG A 687 -8.42 -13.57 -4.20
N PHE A 688 -7.56 -13.99 -3.27
CA PHE A 688 -7.32 -15.40 -2.98
C PHE A 688 -8.50 -16.07 -2.28
N THR A 689 -9.33 -15.26 -1.60
CA THR A 689 -10.58 -15.71 -0.99
C THR A 689 -11.79 -15.56 -1.93
N GLY A 690 -11.61 -15.38 -3.24
CA GLY A 690 -12.68 -15.56 -4.23
C GLY A 690 -13.82 -14.53 -4.21
N PHE A 691 -13.64 -13.38 -3.55
CA PHE A 691 -14.68 -12.34 -3.49
C PHE A 691 -14.75 -11.44 -4.73
N GLY A 692 -13.76 -11.51 -5.63
CA GLY A 692 -13.66 -10.63 -6.80
C GLY A 692 -13.42 -9.16 -6.42
N CYS A 693 -12.86 -8.37 -7.35
CA CYS A 693 -12.53 -6.96 -7.11
C CYS A 693 -13.77 -6.07 -6.79
N TYR A 694 -14.97 -6.50 -7.20
CA TYR A 694 -16.20 -5.72 -7.11
C TYR A 694 -16.91 -5.76 -5.74
N SER A 695 -16.49 -6.64 -4.81
CA SER A 695 -17.22 -6.89 -3.55
C SER A 695 -16.74 -6.08 -2.34
N THR A 696 -15.71 -5.25 -2.47
CA THR A 696 -15.15 -4.50 -1.32
C THR A 696 -16.19 -3.58 -0.67
N PHE A 697 -17.06 -2.96 -1.46
CA PHE A 697 -18.11 -2.07 -0.97
C PHE A 697 -19.21 -2.83 -0.21
N ILE A 698 -19.61 -4.02 -0.69
CA ILE A 698 -20.61 -4.88 -0.05
C ILE A 698 -20.08 -5.45 1.27
N ASN A 699 -18.80 -5.83 1.33
CA ASN A 699 -18.20 -6.32 2.56
C ASN A 699 -17.98 -5.20 3.58
N ILE A 700 -17.59 -4.00 3.14
CA ILE A 700 -17.56 -2.82 4.01
C ILE A 700 -18.98 -2.48 4.48
N LEU A 701 -19.99 -2.61 3.62
CA LEU A 701 -21.39 -2.43 4.00
C LEU A 701 -21.84 -3.46 5.04
N LEU A 702 -21.44 -4.74 4.90
CA LEU A 702 -21.68 -5.83 5.85
C LEU A 702 -20.90 -5.70 7.16
N ILE A 703 -19.75 -5.00 7.16
CA ILE A 703 -19.00 -4.64 8.37
C ILE A 703 -19.62 -3.39 9.05
N ILE A 704 -20.29 -2.52 8.28
CA ILE A 704 -20.94 -1.29 8.76
C ILE A 704 -22.37 -1.55 9.28
N LEU A 705 -23.10 -2.49 8.67
CA LEU A 705 -24.37 -3.05 9.14
C LEU A 705 -24.17 -3.83 10.43
#